data_AF-A0A841DTD7-F1
#
_entry.id   AF-A0A841DTD7-F1
#
_cell.length_a   1.000
_cell.length_b   1.000
_cell.length_c   1.000
_cell.angle_alpha   90.00
_cell.angle_beta   90.00
_cell.angle_gamma   90.00
#
_symmetry.space_group_name_H-M   'P 1'
#
loop_
_entity.id
_entity.type
_entity.pdbx_description
1 polymer ?
#
loop_
_entity_poly.entity_id
_entity_poly.type
_entity_poly.pdbx_seq_one_letter_code
_entity_poly.pdbx_strand_id
1 'polypeptide(L)'
;MRRLRPIGLMATGHACVDVYQGCVPALVPFLVAERGLGYVAVSGITLAATLLSSVVQPLFGVLTDRRPLTWLIPIAMTTAGLGIALIGVGDGYVLSWLAAALSGLGVAAYHPEAARMARVVSDGSHVGMSWFSVGGNVGFALAPVLVTPIIAAGGLALTPVLVVPAIFGAAITSWAVRSRVTGAVTRTRPEGPDDWSSFLRLSVIMVCRSIVFVGLGTFIALYAGQRVGGGTTTGGVALFVLFASGALGTLLGGRFATRYGRVRTLRVSYAIAVPALAGLVFVPGPAFFGFLALTAIAMSIPFSLHVTLGQDFLPGRVGTAGGMTLGLAVSIGGVATPVLGAIAEHSSLRLALSTLIVLALCGSLIGYAITEPARPVRQAIPGWGIVAVSHTLTSNMTTARIDRTGVGLRSERGPILLAVMLSVGLVAIDATILATAVPSVVADLGGFTQFPWLFSIYLLAQAVSVPIYGKLADQRGRKPMMLLGVGLFVLGSVLCGFAWSMPALIAFRLIQGLGAGAIQPIGMTIVGDIYTLAERAKVQGYLASVWGISSFVGPTLGGVFSDYISWRWIFFVNIPLGVAAAWVLVRKFDEKIGDKTRHQIDYAGAILLAVGGSLLLLGLLEGGVMWDWGSTTSIVILAAAVVLLVAFVLVERRAAEPILPLWVLGQRVLNSANSAALLIGLLMIGLSTYVPLYAQSVLGTSALVAGFTLAAMTLGWPIAASLAGRIYLRVGFRTTMTLGAIIVVLGSGLLLMVGPDSSVLHLAAACFVIGIGLGFSASPSVVAAQSSVDWQTRGVVTGANMFSRSVGSAVGVALFGAVANAVVASRLGDNHSDLQKVPAGVLAPAVHDVYYGAAAAAVLLVAAVLFMPNRITERPLR
;
A
#
# COMPACT_ATOMS: atom_id res chain seq x y z
N MET A 1 -35.72 -14.63 -24.30
CA MET A 1 -34.86 -13.78 -25.16
C MET A 1 -34.98 -12.27 -24.91
N ARG A 2 -36.12 -11.70 -24.49
CA ARG A 2 -36.27 -10.25 -24.19
C ARG A 2 -35.36 -9.67 -23.08
N ARG A 3 -34.84 -10.50 -22.16
CA ARG A 3 -33.93 -10.09 -21.05
C ARG A 3 -32.43 -10.02 -21.42
N LEU A 4 -32.00 -10.59 -22.55
CA LEU A 4 -30.57 -10.67 -22.93
C LEU A 4 -30.07 -9.42 -23.69
N ARG A 5 -30.96 -8.63 -24.29
CA ARG A 5 -30.59 -7.41 -25.03
C ARG A 5 -29.87 -6.34 -24.19
N PRO A 6 -30.33 -5.98 -22.97
CA PRO A 6 -29.66 -4.95 -22.17
C PRO A 6 -28.32 -5.42 -21.59
N ILE A 7 -28.16 -6.71 -21.25
CA ILE A 7 -26.88 -7.23 -20.77
C ILE A 7 -25.85 -7.35 -21.89
N GLY A 8 -26.29 -7.65 -23.12
CA GLY A 8 -25.44 -7.61 -24.31
C GLY A 8 -24.89 -6.22 -24.57
N LEU A 9 -25.72 -5.17 -24.51
CA LEU A 9 -25.27 -3.77 -24.67
C LEU A 9 -24.26 -3.35 -23.60
N MET A 10 -24.46 -3.76 -22.34
CA MET A 10 -23.49 -3.49 -21.28
C MET A 10 -22.21 -4.29 -21.45
N ALA A 11 -22.28 -5.54 -21.93
CA ALA A 11 -21.10 -6.32 -22.27
C ALA A 11 -20.31 -5.68 -23.42
N THR A 12 -20.97 -5.09 -24.42
CA THR A 12 -20.32 -4.31 -25.48
C THR A 12 -19.63 -3.06 -24.93
N GLY A 13 -20.30 -2.33 -24.03
CA GLY A 13 -19.67 -1.21 -23.33
C GLY A 13 -18.44 -1.63 -22.53
N HIS A 14 -18.52 -2.77 -21.83
CA HIS A 14 -17.42 -3.32 -21.03
C HIS A 14 -16.24 -3.74 -21.91
N ALA A 15 -16.53 -4.34 -23.08
CA ALA A 15 -15.51 -4.64 -24.07
C ALA A 15 -14.77 -3.37 -24.52
N CYS A 16 -15.48 -2.28 -24.76
CA CYS A 16 -14.87 -1.03 -25.24
C CYS A 16 -13.92 -0.39 -24.20
N VAL A 17 -14.21 -0.48 -22.90
CA VAL A 17 -13.28 0.04 -21.87
C VAL A 17 -12.09 -0.90 -21.66
N ASP A 18 -12.31 -2.21 -21.69
CA ASP A 18 -11.26 -3.19 -21.38
C ASP A 18 -10.30 -3.44 -22.55
N VAL A 19 -10.64 -2.98 -23.77
CA VAL A 19 -9.65 -2.77 -24.82
C VAL A 19 -8.45 -1.99 -24.27
N TYR A 20 -8.66 -0.97 -23.44
CA TYR A 20 -7.56 -0.15 -22.93
C TYR A 20 -6.70 -0.85 -21.89
N GLN A 21 -7.25 -1.77 -21.10
CA GLN A 21 -6.42 -2.63 -20.25
C GLN A 21 -5.59 -3.61 -21.08
N GLY A 22 -6.10 -4.08 -22.22
CA GLY A 22 -5.34 -4.90 -23.17
C GLY A 22 -4.36 -4.12 -24.04
N CYS A 23 -4.57 -2.81 -24.24
CA CYS A 23 -3.68 -1.97 -25.06
C CYS A 23 -2.32 -1.78 -24.40
N VAL A 24 -2.26 -1.61 -23.08
CA VAL A 24 -0.98 -1.43 -22.36
C VAL A 24 -0.01 -2.58 -22.62
N PRO A 25 -0.36 -3.87 -22.38
CA PRO A 25 0.51 -4.99 -22.70
C PRO A 25 0.77 -5.14 -24.20
N ALA A 26 -0.19 -4.81 -25.07
CA ALA A 26 0.01 -4.86 -26.51
C ALA A 26 1.01 -3.81 -27.03
N LEU A 27 1.15 -2.68 -26.33
CA LEU A 27 2.13 -1.63 -26.64
C LEU A 27 3.53 -1.96 -26.12
N VAL A 28 3.68 -2.85 -25.15
CA VAL A 28 4.98 -3.18 -24.53
C VAL A 28 6.05 -3.56 -25.57
N PRO A 29 5.82 -4.48 -26.53
CA PRO A 29 6.85 -4.82 -27.53
C PRO A 29 7.30 -3.63 -28.38
N PHE A 30 6.40 -2.71 -28.70
CA PHE A 30 6.70 -1.51 -29.48
C PHE A 30 7.43 -0.46 -28.64
N LEU A 31 7.08 -0.33 -27.36
CA LEU A 31 7.80 0.52 -26.41
C LEU A 31 9.25 0.03 -26.20
N VAL A 32 9.48 -1.28 -26.16
CA VAL A 32 10.84 -1.85 -26.13
C VAL A 32 11.56 -1.57 -27.45
N ALA A 33 10.91 -1.83 -28.59
CA ALA A 33 11.54 -1.76 -29.90
C ALA A 33 11.83 -0.32 -30.39
N GLU A 34 10.86 0.59 -30.26
CA GLU A 34 10.96 1.96 -30.79
C GLU A 34 11.59 2.94 -29.77
N ARG A 35 11.44 2.70 -28.47
CA ARG A 35 11.95 3.61 -27.41
C ARG A 35 13.09 3.04 -26.58
N GLY A 36 13.54 1.81 -26.88
CA GLY A 36 14.65 1.17 -26.16
C GLY A 36 14.38 0.94 -24.67
N LEU A 37 13.10 0.86 -24.26
CA LEU A 37 12.76 0.68 -22.85
C LEU A 37 13.11 -0.74 -22.37
N GLY A 38 13.79 -0.83 -21.23
CA GLY A 38 14.09 -2.10 -20.55
C GLY A 38 12.84 -2.77 -19.93
N TYR A 39 12.99 -4.00 -19.43
CA TYR A 39 11.87 -4.77 -18.87
C TYR A 39 11.28 -4.12 -17.60
N VAL A 40 12.12 -3.50 -16.77
CA VAL A 40 11.65 -2.73 -15.60
C VAL A 40 10.85 -1.50 -16.03
N ALA A 41 11.29 -0.79 -17.07
CA ALA A 41 10.60 0.41 -17.56
C ALA A 41 9.19 0.09 -18.07
N VAL A 42 9.06 -0.88 -18.98
CA VAL A 42 7.75 -1.26 -19.56
C VAL A 42 6.80 -1.89 -18.55
N SER A 43 7.33 -2.60 -17.55
CA SER A 43 6.52 -3.09 -16.43
C SER A 43 6.10 -1.98 -15.47
N GLY A 44 6.87 -0.89 -15.36
CA GLY A 44 6.47 0.35 -14.70
C GLY A 44 5.30 1.06 -15.37
N ILE A 45 5.21 1.04 -16.70
CA ILE A 45 4.04 1.55 -17.45
C ILE A 45 2.81 0.67 -17.19
N THR A 46 3.00 -0.66 -17.16
CA THR A 46 1.92 -1.59 -16.80
C THR A 46 1.44 -1.38 -15.37
N LEU A 47 2.37 -1.19 -14.43
CA LEU A 47 2.09 -0.82 -13.05
C LEU A 47 1.30 0.48 -12.97
N ALA A 48 1.65 1.51 -13.74
CA ALA A 48 0.93 2.80 -13.75
C ALA A 48 -0.57 2.61 -14.04
N ALA A 49 -0.87 1.87 -15.11
CA ALA A 49 -2.25 1.59 -15.51
C ALA A 49 -3.02 0.72 -14.51
N THR A 50 -2.34 -0.25 -13.90
CA THR A 50 -2.98 -1.24 -13.03
C THR A 50 -3.06 -0.78 -11.57
N LEU A 51 -1.98 -0.25 -10.99
CA LEU A 51 -1.94 0.24 -9.61
C LEU A 51 -2.97 1.33 -9.37
N LEU A 52 -3.02 2.35 -10.23
CA LEU A 52 -3.98 3.44 -10.09
C LEU A 52 -5.41 2.93 -10.23
N SER A 53 -5.61 1.91 -11.08
CA SER A 53 -6.90 1.26 -11.20
C SER A 53 -7.32 0.58 -9.89
N SER A 54 -6.42 -0.20 -9.27
CA SER A 54 -6.67 -0.93 -8.01
C SER A 54 -6.94 -0.02 -6.81
N VAL A 55 -6.15 1.04 -6.64
CA VAL A 55 -6.24 1.92 -5.46
C VAL A 55 -7.50 2.77 -5.50
N VAL A 56 -7.92 3.21 -6.69
CA VAL A 56 -9.01 4.18 -6.85
C VAL A 56 -10.39 3.49 -7.01
N GLN A 57 -10.44 2.26 -7.55
CA GLN A 57 -11.70 1.52 -7.72
C GLN A 57 -12.58 1.42 -6.46
N PRO A 58 -12.05 1.12 -5.26
CA PRO A 58 -12.85 1.10 -4.03
C PRO A 58 -13.50 2.46 -3.71
N LEU A 59 -12.82 3.57 -4.03
CA LEU A 59 -13.33 4.93 -3.81
C LEU A 59 -14.52 5.23 -4.73
N PHE A 60 -14.40 4.91 -6.03
CA PHE A 60 -15.51 5.00 -6.98
C PHE A 60 -16.66 4.06 -6.60
N GLY A 61 -16.35 2.85 -6.12
CA GLY A 61 -17.32 1.93 -5.53
C GLY A 61 -18.16 2.66 -4.49
N VAL A 62 -17.54 3.11 -3.40
CA VAL A 62 -18.22 3.85 -2.32
C VAL A 62 -19.09 5.00 -2.83
N LEU A 63 -18.60 5.77 -3.80
CA LEU A 63 -19.33 6.90 -4.38
C LEU A 63 -20.59 6.44 -5.14
N THR A 64 -20.45 5.41 -5.97
CA THR A 64 -21.52 4.84 -6.81
C THR A 64 -22.57 4.07 -6.01
N ASP A 65 -22.26 3.58 -4.82
CA ASP A 65 -23.30 3.00 -3.95
C ASP A 65 -24.15 4.05 -3.24
N ARG A 66 -23.60 5.26 -3.03
CA ARG A 66 -24.33 6.36 -2.40
C ARG A 66 -25.27 7.04 -3.38
N ARG A 67 -24.82 7.21 -4.62
CA ARG A 67 -25.61 7.81 -5.70
C ARG A 67 -25.27 7.11 -7.00
N PRO A 68 -26.25 6.75 -7.84
CA PRO A 68 -25.96 6.24 -9.18
C PRO A 68 -25.25 7.34 -9.99
N LEU A 69 -24.05 7.05 -10.48
CA LEU A 69 -23.23 7.99 -11.27
C LEU A 69 -23.18 7.52 -12.72
N THR A 70 -24.34 7.31 -13.34
CA THR A 70 -24.40 6.75 -14.70
C THR A 70 -23.74 7.64 -15.76
N TRP A 71 -23.61 8.95 -15.49
CA TRP A 71 -22.85 9.91 -16.31
C TRP A 71 -21.33 9.67 -16.28
N LEU A 72 -20.82 8.98 -15.26
CA LEU A 72 -19.40 8.66 -15.13
C LEU A 72 -18.96 7.64 -16.17
N ILE A 73 -19.84 6.73 -16.60
CA ILE A 73 -19.54 5.65 -17.56
C ILE A 73 -18.90 6.18 -18.86
N PRO A 74 -19.54 7.10 -19.61
CA PRO A 74 -18.94 7.61 -20.85
C PRO A 74 -17.67 8.44 -20.62
N ILE A 75 -17.59 9.18 -19.51
CA ILE A 75 -16.40 9.99 -19.15
C ILE A 75 -15.22 9.08 -18.80
N ALA A 76 -15.47 8.05 -18.00
CA ALA A 76 -14.49 7.05 -17.62
C ALA A 76 -13.90 6.36 -18.85
N MET A 77 -14.73 6.02 -19.82
CA MET A 77 -14.30 5.33 -21.03
C MET A 77 -13.49 6.23 -21.98
N THR A 78 -13.92 7.48 -22.16
CA THR A 78 -13.16 8.48 -22.93
C THR A 78 -11.83 8.83 -22.25
N THR A 79 -11.81 8.91 -20.92
CA THR A 79 -10.56 9.09 -20.14
C THR A 79 -9.62 7.90 -20.32
N ALA A 80 -10.15 6.67 -20.29
CA ALA A 80 -9.35 5.46 -20.53
C ALA A 80 -8.68 5.47 -21.91
N GLY A 81 -9.43 5.83 -22.95
CA GLY A 81 -8.93 5.92 -24.31
C GLY A 81 -7.99 7.08 -24.55
N LEU A 82 -8.25 8.25 -23.98
CA LEU A 82 -7.33 9.40 -24.03
C LEU A 82 -5.98 9.04 -23.40
N GLY A 83 -5.99 8.31 -22.28
CA GLY A 83 -4.78 7.80 -21.65
C GLY A 83 -3.95 6.95 -22.61
N ILE A 84 -4.52 5.94 -23.26
CA ILE A 84 -3.76 5.12 -24.24
C ILE A 84 -3.35 5.94 -25.46
N ALA A 85 -4.21 6.84 -25.95
CA ALA A 85 -3.94 7.70 -27.08
C ALA A 85 -2.68 8.55 -26.89
N LEU A 86 -2.44 9.02 -25.66
CA LEU A 86 -1.31 9.88 -25.31
C LEU A 86 0.01 9.14 -25.08
N ILE A 87 0.01 7.79 -24.97
CA ILE A 87 1.22 7.02 -24.66
C ILE A 87 2.32 7.25 -25.71
N GLY A 88 1.96 7.34 -26.98
CA GLY A 88 2.87 7.47 -28.11
C GLY A 88 3.07 8.90 -28.65
N VAL A 89 2.38 9.91 -28.10
CA VAL A 89 2.38 11.30 -28.62
C VAL A 89 3.67 12.07 -28.32
N GLY A 90 4.50 11.59 -27.39
CA GLY A 90 5.83 12.16 -27.15
C GLY A 90 6.78 11.14 -26.56
N ASP A 91 8.08 11.36 -26.68
CA ASP A 91 9.11 10.33 -26.46
C ASP A 91 9.46 10.06 -24.99
N GLY A 92 8.99 10.91 -24.08
CA GLY A 92 9.29 10.78 -22.65
C GLY A 92 8.59 9.58 -22.01
N TYR A 93 9.37 8.75 -21.29
CA TYR A 93 8.85 7.67 -20.45
C TYR A 93 7.74 8.14 -19.51
N VAL A 94 7.93 9.33 -18.93
CA VAL A 94 7.01 9.99 -18.01
C VAL A 94 5.64 10.20 -18.63
N LEU A 95 5.62 10.67 -19.88
CA LEU A 95 4.38 10.93 -20.58
C LEU A 95 3.65 9.61 -20.80
N SER A 96 4.35 8.56 -21.23
CA SER A 96 3.78 7.21 -21.36
C SER A 96 3.28 6.66 -20.02
N TRP A 97 4.00 6.90 -18.93
CA TRP A 97 3.61 6.47 -17.59
C TRP A 97 2.36 7.20 -17.10
N LEU A 98 2.32 8.53 -17.20
CA LEU A 98 1.17 9.36 -16.80
C LEU A 98 -0.06 9.08 -17.67
N ALA A 99 0.16 8.86 -18.97
CA ALA A 99 -0.87 8.48 -19.92
C ALA A 99 -1.46 7.10 -19.62
N ALA A 100 -0.60 6.11 -19.28
CA ALA A 100 -1.04 4.81 -18.81
C ALA A 100 -1.79 4.90 -17.47
N ALA A 101 -1.30 5.71 -16.53
CA ALA A 101 -1.98 5.97 -15.26
C ALA A 101 -3.37 6.61 -15.48
N LEU A 102 -3.46 7.63 -16.33
CA LEU A 102 -4.72 8.26 -16.73
C LEU A 102 -5.69 7.24 -17.34
N SER A 103 -5.17 6.34 -18.18
CA SER A 103 -5.96 5.24 -18.73
C SER A 103 -6.51 4.37 -17.60
N GLY A 104 -5.65 3.93 -16.68
CA GLY A 104 -6.01 3.17 -15.49
C GLY A 104 -7.08 3.83 -14.62
N LEU A 105 -7.01 5.15 -14.42
CA LEU A 105 -8.01 5.93 -13.70
C LEU A 105 -9.37 5.90 -14.39
N GLY A 106 -9.38 6.10 -15.71
CA GLY A 106 -10.59 5.99 -16.52
C GLY A 106 -11.22 4.60 -16.39
N VAL A 107 -10.41 3.55 -16.51
CA VAL A 107 -10.92 2.18 -16.35
C VAL A 107 -11.45 1.92 -14.93
N ALA A 108 -10.78 2.43 -13.89
CA ALA A 108 -11.24 2.33 -12.51
C ALA A 108 -12.58 3.01 -12.25
N ALA A 109 -12.81 4.17 -12.87
CA ALA A 109 -14.06 4.91 -12.74
C ALA A 109 -15.25 4.16 -13.38
N TYR A 110 -15.01 3.37 -14.43
CA TYR A 110 -16.05 2.62 -15.14
C TYR A 110 -16.62 1.44 -14.34
N HIS A 111 -15.73 0.61 -13.80
CA HIS A 111 -16.06 -0.74 -13.31
C HIS A 111 -17.12 -0.79 -12.20
N PRO A 112 -17.08 0.05 -11.14
CA PRO A 112 -18.03 -0.07 -10.04
C PRO A 112 -19.47 0.23 -10.44
N GLU A 113 -19.69 1.30 -11.21
CA GLU A 113 -21.01 1.70 -11.71
C GLU A 113 -21.56 0.67 -12.71
N ALA A 114 -20.73 0.24 -13.68
CA ALA A 114 -21.11 -0.72 -14.70
C ALA A 114 -21.44 -2.10 -14.12
N ALA A 115 -20.64 -2.60 -13.18
CA ALA A 115 -20.89 -3.86 -12.49
C ALA A 115 -22.18 -3.82 -11.67
N ARG A 116 -22.48 -2.68 -11.01
CA ARG A 116 -23.76 -2.50 -10.30
C ARG A 116 -24.94 -2.60 -11.26
N MET A 117 -24.89 -1.92 -12.40
CA MET A 117 -25.95 -1.97 -13.42
C MET A 117 -26.11 -3.37 -14.01
N ALA A 118 -25.00 -4.04 -14.36
CA ALA A 118 -25.00 -5.41 -14.87
C ALA A 118 -25.66 -6.38 -13.89
N ARG A 119 -25.40 -6.22 -12.59
CA ARG A 119 -26.02 -7.03 -11.55
C ARG A 119 -27.53 -6.79 -11.45
N VAL A 120 -27.98 -5.54 -11.52
CA VAL A 120 -29.41 -5.20 -11.49
C VAL A 120 -30.13 -5.79 -12.71
N VAL A 121 -29.56 -5.66 -13.90
CA VAL A 121 -30.16 -6.20 -15.14
C VAL A 121 -30.13 -7.73 -15.20
N SER A 122 -29.16 -8.36 -14.53
CA SER A 122 -29.03 -9.82 -14.47
C SER A 122 -29.81 -10.48 -13.34
N ASP A 123 -30.56 -9.72 -12.52
CA ASP A 123 -31.19 -10.21 -11.28
C ASP A 123 -30.20 -10.96 -10.36
N GLY A 124 -28.92 -10.54 -10.37
CA GLY A 124 -27.86 -11.18 -9.58
C GLY A 124 -27.40 -12.56 -10.08
N SER A 125 -27.83 -13.00 -11.26
CA SER A 125 -27.43 -14.28 -11.85
C SER A 125 -25.91 -14.33 -12.14
N HIS A 126 -25.22 -15.38 -11.67
CA HIS A 126 -23.82 -15.63 -12.02
C HIS A 126 -23.61 -15.90 -13.52
N VAL A 127 -24.63 -16.42 -14.22
CA VAL A 127 -24.61 -16.59 -15.68
C VAL A 127 -24.72 -15.24 -16.39
N GLY A 128 -25.60 -14.34 -15.90
CA GLY A 128 -25.69 -12.97 -16.42
C GLY A 128 -24.41 -12.16 -16.16
N MET A 129 -23.86 -12.25 -14.94
CA MET A 129 -22.58 -11.64 -14.60
C MET A 129 -21.40 -12.24 -15.39
N SER A 130 -21.42 -13.54 -15.68
CA SER A 130 -20.45 -14.17 -16.59
C SER A 130 -20.55 -13.58 -17.99
N TRP A 131 -21.75 -13.35 -18.53
CA TRP A 131 -21.92 -12.69 -19.83
C TRP A 131 -21.38 -11.25 -19.85
N PHE A 132 -21.66 -10.47 -18.81
CA PHE A 132 -21.06 -9.14 -18.66
C PHE A 132 -19.52 -9.21 -18.61
N SER A 133 -18.96 -10.17 -17.87
CA SER A 133 -17.51 -10.36 -17.71
C SER A 133 -16.82 -10.85 -18.99
N VAL A 134 -17.52 -11.65 -19.81
CA VAL A 134 -17.03 -12.05 -21.14
C VAL A 134 -16.83 -10.83 -22.02
N GLY A 135 -17.70 -9.82 -21.92
CA GLY A 135 -17.50 -8.53 -22.59
C GLY A 135 -16.12 -7.92 -22.33
N GLY A 136 -15.71 -7.82 -21.06
CA GLY A 136 -14.39 -7.31 -20.68
C GLY A 136 -13.23 -8.11 -21.29
N ASN A 137 -13.26 -9.44 -21.17
CA ASN A 137 -12.23 -10.31 -21.77
C ASN A 137 -12.18 -10.24 -23.30
N VAL A 138 -13.33 -10.03 -23.96
CA VAL A 138 -13.38 -9.76 -25.41
C VAL A 138 -12.69 -8.44 -25.72
N GLY A 139 -12.88 -7.40 -24.90
CA GLY A 139 -12.15 -6.15 -24.99
C GLY A 139 -10.63 -6.36 -24.94
N PHE A 140 -10.15 -7.07 -23.93
CA PHE A 140 -8.74 -7.47 -23.82
C PHE A 140 -8.23 -8.19 -25.08
N ALA A 141 -9.01 -9.11 -25.64
CA ALA A 141 -8.63 -9.87 -26.83
C ALA A 141 -8.61 -9.01 -28.11
N LEU A 142 -9.48 -8.01 -28.21
CA LEU A 142 -9.48 -7.08 -29.34
C LEU A 142 -8.26 -6.17 -29.32
N ALA A 143 -7.68 -5.88 -28.16
CA ALA A 143 -6.60 -4.91 -28.05
C ALA A 143 -5.35 -5.28 -28.86
N PRO A 144 -4.76 -6.48 -28.79
CA PRO A 144 -3.63 -6.86 -29.65
C PRO A 144 -3.98 -6.84 -31.15
N VAL A 145 -5.23 -7.16 -31.51
CA VAL A 145 -5.71 -7.15 -32.91
C VAL A 145 -5.80 -5.73 -33.45
N LEU A 146 -6.08 -4.74 -32.60
CA LEU A 146 -6.10 -3.33 -32.96
C LEU A 146 -4.70 -2.72 -32.92
N VAL A 147 -4.00 -2.86 -31.79
CA VAL A 147 -2.71 -2.21 -31.53
C VAL A 147 -1.63 -2.72 -32.47
N THR A 148 -1.50 -4.04 -32.64
CA THR A 148 -0.38 -4.61 -33.42
C THR A 148 -0.34 -4.08 -34.86
N PRO A 149 -1.41 -4.13 -35.67
CA PRO A 149 -1.35 -3.62 -37.04
C PRO A 149 -1.28 -2.09 -37.11
N ILE A 150 -1.96 -1.36 -36.21
CA ILE A 150 -1.94 0.12 -36.21
C ILE A 150 -0.51 0.61 -35.95
N ILE A 151 0.12 0.11 -34.89
CA ILE A 151 1.46 0.55 -34.49
C ILE A 151 2.52 -0.02 -35.44
N ALA A 152 2.36 -1.24 -35.96
CA ALA A 152 3.27 -1.74 -37.00
C ALA A 152 3.23 -0.91 -38.30
N ALA A 153 2.12 -0.24 -38.61
CA ALA A 153 1.98 0.55 -39.83
C ALA A 153 2.58 1.97 -39.74
N GLY A 154 2.62 2.59 -38.56
CA GLY A 154 3.07 3.98 -38.41
C GLY A 154 3.71 4.33 -37.08
N GLY A 155 4.18 3.31 -36.34
CA GLY A 155 4.85 3.44 -35.06
C GLY A 155 3.95 3.93 -33.93
N LEU A 156 4.58 4.23 -32.80
CA LEU A 156 3.90 4.74 -31.61
C LEU A 156 3.19 6.07 -31.85
N ALA A 157 3.58 6.85 -32.88
CA ALA A 157 2.90 8.07 -33.26
C ALA A 157 1.40 7.86 -33.63
N LEU A 158 1.01 6.63 -33.98
CA LEU A 158 -0.39 6.27 -34.27
C LEU A 158 -1.21 5.85 -33.04
N THR A 159 -0.67 5.90 -31.82
CA THR A 159 -1.48 5.66 -30.61
C THR A 159 -2.74 6.53 -30.51
N PRO A 160 -2.80 7.80 -31.00
CA PRO A 160 -4.03 8.60 -30.95
C PRO A 160 -5.24 7.96 -31.63
N VAL A 161 -5.03 7.12 -32.65
CA VAL A 161 -6.10 6.38 -33.34
C VAL A 161 -6.82 5.41 -32.39
N LEU A 162 -6.14 4.94 -31.34
CA LEU A 162 -6.69 4.03 -30.35
C LEU A 162 -7.77 4.68 -29.48
N VAL A 163 -8.07 5.98 -29.58
CA VAL A 163 -9.21 6.61 -28.88
C VAL A 163 -10.58 6.16 -29.43
N VAL A 164 -10.62 5.65 -30.67
CA VAL A 164 -11.87 5.35 -31.39
C VAL A 164 -12.80 4.37 -30.64
N PRO A 165 -12.34 3.24 -30.08
CA PRO A 165 -13.18 2.36 -29.26
C PRO A 165 -13.82 3.05 -28.05
N ALA A 166 -13.18 4.08 -27.48
CA ALA A 166 -13.69 4.80 -26.33
C ALA A 166 -14.85 5.70 -26.74
N ILE A 167 -14.68 6.44 -27.84
CA ILE A 167 -15.74 7.30 -28.39
C ILE A 167 -16.95 6.45 -28.77
N PHE A 168 -16.71 5.34 -29.49
CA PHE A 168 -17.76 4.42 -29.91
C PHE A 168 -18.51 3.83 -28.70
N GLY A 169 -17.79 3.25 -27.75
CA GLY A 169 -18.44 2.67 -26.60
C GLY A 169 -19.09 3.71 -25.69
N ALA A 170 -18.55 4.93 -25.58
CA ALA A 170 -19.16 6.01 -24.81
C ALA A 170 -20.51 6.42 -25.42
N ALA A 171 -20.61 6.44 -26.75
CA ALA A 171 -21.87 6.66 -27.46
C ALA A 171 -22.87 5.52 -27.19
N ILE A 172 -22.46 4.25 -27.32
CA ILE A 172 -23.33 3.08 -27.08
C ILE A 172 -23.83 3.04 -25.64
N THR A 173 -22.94 3.21 -24.67
CA THR A 173 -23.28 3.15 -23.25
C THR A 173 -24.16 4.33 -22.83
N SER A 174 -23.90 5.53 -23.35
CA SER A 174 -24.78 6.69 -23.14
C SER A 174 -26.19 6.46 -23.69
N TRP A 175 -26.30 5.84 -24.87
CA TRP A 175 -27.59 5.45 -25.44
C TRP A 175 -28.30 4.36 -24.60
N ALA A 176 -27.56 3.35 -24.13
CA ALA A 176 -28.10 2.30 -23.27
C ALA A 176 -28.57 2.82 -21.90
N VAL A 177 -27.81 3.74 -21.29
CA VAL A 177 -28.15 4.41 -20.02
C VAL A 177 -29.40 5.28 -20.16
N ARG A 178 -29.51 6.08 -21.23
CA ARG A 178 -30.66 6.97 -21.49
C ARG A 178 -31.95 6.20 -21.77
N SER A 179 -31.84 4.99 -22.33
CA SER A 179 -33.01 4.26 -22.83
C SER A 179 -33.74 3.42 -21.78
N ARG A 180 -33.09 2.87 -20.73
CA ARG A 180 -33.78 2.00 -19.74
C ARG A 180 -33.05 1.78 -18.40
N VAL A 181 -32.90 2.77 -17.50
CA VAL A 181 -32.57 2.49 -16.08
C VAL A 181 -33.12 3.57 -15.12
N THR A 182 -34.44 3.75 -15.05
CA THR A 182 -35.11 4.54 -13.99
C THR A 182 -36.28 3.78 -13.35
N GLY A 183 -36.11 2.49 -13.09
CA GLY A 183 -37.16 1.71 -12.43
C GLY A 183 -36.73 0.30 -12.07
N ALA A 184 -35.91 0.16 -11.03
CA ALA A 184 -35.78 -1.05 -10.20
C ALA A 184 -34.63 -0.87 -9.18
N VAL A 185 -34.81 0.05 -8.21
CA VAL A 185 -33.93 0.07 -7.02
C VAL A 185 -34.80 0.14 -5.77
N THR A 186 -35.60 -0.90 -5.58
CA THR A 186 -36.13 -1.24 -4.26
C THR A 186 -36.43 -2.73 -4.29
N ARG A 187 -35.54 -3.55 -3.72
CA ARG A 187 -35.89 -4.56 -2.71
C ARG A 187 -34.75 -5.55 -2.43
N THR A 188 -34.67 -5.88 -1.15
CA THR A 188 -33.86 -6.91 -0.49
C THR A 188 -32.38 -6.60 -0.27
N ARG A 189 -32.06 -6.14 0.95
CA ARG A 189 -30.74 -6.35 1.57
C ARG A 189 -30.63 -7.85 1.88
N PRO A 190 -29.59 -8.55 1.40
CA PRO A 190 -29.33 -9.90 1.87
C PRO A 190 -28.97 -9.83 3.37
N GLU A 191 -29.78 -10.48 4.21
CA GLU A 191 -29.49 -10.64 5.62
C GLU A 191 -28.67 -11.91 5.84
N GLY A 192 -27.49 -11.77 6.45
CA GLY A 192 -26.60 -12.87 6.80
C GLY A 192 -25.33 -12.36 7.48
N PRO A 193 -24.69 -13.16 8.35
CA PRO A 193 -23.43 -12.78 8.96
C PRO A 193 -22.31 -12.77 7.91
N ASP A 194 -21.51 -11.68 7.87
CA ASP A 194 -20.32 -11.65 7.00
C ASP A 194 -19.23 -12.63 7.49
N ASP A 195 -18.71 -13.47 6.59
CA ASP A 195 -17.57 -14.37 6.76
C ASP A 195 -16.29 -13.75 6.19
N TRP A 196 -15.64 -12.92 7.01
CA TRP A 196 -14.39 -12.26 6.66
C TRP A 196 -13.20 -13.22 6.48
N SER A 197 -13.21 -14.38 7.14
CA SER A 197 -12.10 -15.34 7.03
C SER A 197 -12.06 -15.95 5.64
N SER A 198 -13.20 -16.43 5.16
CA SER A 198 -13.31 -16.99 3.80
C SER A 198 -13.12 -15.91 2.73
N PHE A 199 -13.61 -14.69 2.98
CA PHE A 199 -13.36 -13.55 2.10
C PHE A 199 -11.87 -13.20 1.99
N LEU A 200 -11.13 -13.20 3.10
CA LEU A 200 -9.68 -12.95 3.10
C LEU A 200 -8.91 -14.05 2.35
N ARG A 201 -9.25 -15.33 2.57
CA ARG A 201 -8.64 -16.44 1.80
C ARG A 201 -8.89 -16.29 0.30
N LEU A 202 -10.13 -15.97 -0.07
CA LEU A 202 -10.50 -15.70 -1.45
C LEU A 202 -9.72 -14.51 -2.03
N SER A 203 -9.53 -13.45 -1.24
CA SER A 203 -8.76 -12.27 -1.63
C SER A 203 -7.30 -12.63 -1.95
N VAL A 204 -6.66 -13.49 -1.13
CA VAL A 204 -5.27 -13.94 -1.40
C VAL A 204 -5.19 -14.75 -2.69
N ILE A 205 -6.15 -15.64 -2.95
CA ILE A 205 -6.23 -16.39 -4.22
C ILE A 205 -6.36 -15.43 -5.41
N MET A 206 -7.20 -14.39 -5.28
CA MET A 206 -7.36 -13.37 -6.33
C MET A 206 -6.06 -12.60 -6.58
N VAL A 207 -5.31 -12.25 -5.54
CA VAL A 207 -4.00 -11.59 -5.66
C VAL A 207 -3.03 -12.48 -6.44
N CYS A 208 -2.89 -13.76 -6.07
CA CYS A 208 -2.03 -14.70 -6.80
C CYS A 208 -2.42 -14.78 -8.28
N ARG A 209 -3.72 -14.95 -8.57
CA ARG A 209 -4.25 -15.02 -9.94
C ARG A 209 -4.02 -13.72 -10.71
N SER A 210 -4.19 -12.57 -10.07
CA SER A 210 -3.95 -11.27 -10.69
C SER A 210 -2.48 -11.09 -11.06
N ILE A 211 -1.54 -11.44 -10.17
CA ILE A 211 -0.10 -11.37 -10.47
C ILE A 211 0.26 -12.28 -11.66
N VAL A 212 -0.24 -13.51 -11.68
CA VAL A 212 -0.01 -14.44 -12.80
C VAL A 212 -0.57 -13.86 -14.11
N PHE A 213 -1.81 -13.39 -14.10
CA PHE A 213 -2.47 -12.87 -15.30
C PHE A 213 -1.82 -11.59 -15.84
N VAL A 214 -1.53 -10.62 -14.97
CA VAL A 214 -0.91 -9.35 -15.36
C VAL A 214 0.56 -9.56 -15.73
N GLY A 215 1.29 -10.42 -15.01
CA GLY A 215 2.67 -10.80 -15.36
C GLY A 215 2.78 -11.46 -16.73
N LEU A 216 1.87 -12.41 -17.03
CA LEU A 216 1.75 -12.97 -18.37
C LEU A 216 1.38 -11.90 -19.40
N GLY A 217 0.36 -11.08 -19.13
CA GLY A 217 -0.03 -10.00 -20.04
C GLY A 217 1.14 -9.08 -20.39
N THR A 218 1.98 -8.73 -19.41
CA THR A 218 3.11 -7.80 -19.60
C THR A 218 4.22 -8.40 -20.45
N PHE A 219 4.57 -9.68 -20.21
CA PHE A 219 5.81 -10.27 -20.73
C PHE A 219 5.62 -11.37 -21.77
N ILE A 220 4.42 -11.94 -21.93
CA ILE A 220 4.21 -13.07 -22.82
C ILE A 220 4.48 -12.73 -24.29
N ALA A 221 4.23 -11.48 -24.70
CA ALA A 221 4.49 -11.03 -26.06
C ALA A 221 5.99 -11.07 -26.38
N LEU A 222 6.81 -10.56 -25.46
CA LEU A 222 8.28 -10.58 -25.56
C LEU A 222 8.81 -12.02 -25.49
N TYR A 223 8.24 -12.83 -24.60
CA TYR A 223 8.64 -14.22 -24.40
C TYR A 223 8.28 -15.13 -25.59
N ALA A 224 7.11 -14.92 -26.20
CA ALA A 224 6.69 -15.66 -27.40
C ALA A 224 7.65 -15.39 -28.57
N GLY A 225 8.09 -14.14 -28.73
CA GLY A 225 9.12 -13.78 -29.71
C GLY A 225 10.43 -14.55 -29.52
N GLN A 226 10.86 -14.75 -28.27
CA GLN A 226 12.07 -15.55 -27.96
C GLN A 226 11.87 -17.06 -28.16
N ARG A 227 10.66 -17.60 -27.94
CA ARG A 227 10.38 -19.05 -27.93
C ARG A 227 9.94 -19.63 -29.26
N VAL A 228 9.28 -18.84 -30.09
CA VAL A 228 8.69 -19.30 -31.37
C VAL A 228 9.24 -18.52 -32.56
N GLY A 229 9.92 -17.39 -32.34
CA GLY A 229 10.37 -16.48 -33.42
C GLY A 229 9.24 -15.61 -33.94
N GLY A 230 9.49 -14.80 -34.99
CA GLY A 230 8.45 -13.98 -35.65
C GLY A 230 8.13 -12.62 -35.01
N GLY A 231 8.99 -12.13 -34.12
CA GLY A 231 8.99 -10.73 -33.65
C GLY A 231 7.69 -10.26 -32.98
N THR A 232 7.30 -9.01 -33.24
CA THR A 232 6.12 -8.35 -32.64
C THR A 232 4.80 -9.01 -33.04
N THR A 233 4.70 -9.57 -34.25
CA THR A 233 3.50 -10.26 -34.74
C THR A 233 3.20 -11.51 -33.91
N THR A 234 4.20 -12.36 -33.66
CA THR A 234 4.05 -13.52 -32.77
C THR A 234 3.67 -13.10 -31.34
N GLY A 235 4.24 -12.00 -30.86
CA GLY A 235 3.88 -11.41 -29.57
C GLY A 235 2.41 -10.98 -29.51
N GLY A 236 1.92 -10.33 -30.57
CA GLY A 236 0.51 -9.96 -30.72
C GLY A 236 -0.43 -11.18 -30.76
N VAL A 237 -0.04 -12.24 -31.49
CA VAL A 237 -0.78 -13.52 -31.51
C VAL A 237 -0.82 -14.16 -30.12
N ALA A 238 0.30 -14.16 -29.39
CA ALA A 238 0.35 -14.71 -28.02
C ALA A 238 -0.59 -13.95 -27.07
N LEU A 239 -0.61 -12.61 -27.13
CA LEU A 239 -1.56 -11.81 -26.35
C LEU A 239 -3.01 -12.06 -26.75
N PHE A 240 -3.29 -12.17 -28.05
CA PHE A 240 -4.62 -12.53 -28.52
C PHE A 240 -5.06 -13.88 -27.98
N VAL A 241 -4.19 -14.91 -28.06
CA VAL A 241 -4.46 -16.25 -27.52
C VAL A 241 -4.68 -16.18 -26.00
N LEU A 242 -3.86 -15.46 -25.25
CA LEU A 242 -4.00 -15.27 -23.80
C LEU A 242 -5.39 -14.70 -23.46
N PHE A 243 -5.79 -13.61 -24.10
CA PHE A 243 -7.02 -12.91 -23.75
C PHE A 243 -8.29 -13.58 -24.31
N ALA A 244 -8.27 -14.06 -25.56
CA ALA A 244 -9.40 -14.76 -26.17
C ALA A 244 -9.71 -16.07 -25.44
N SER A 245 -8.68 -16.81 -25.06
CA SER A 245 -8.81 -18.02 -24.24
C SER A 245 -9.34 -17.69 -22.83
N GLY A 246 -9.02 -16.50 -22.31
CA GLY A 246 -9.60 -15.99 -21.07
C GLY A 246 -11.12 -15.76 -21.17
N ALA A 247 -11.59 -15.17 -22.28
CA ALA A 247 -13.03 -15.01 -22.54
C ALA A 247 -13.76 -16.36 -22.56
N LEU A 248 -13.19 -17.36 -23.23
CA LEU A 248 -13.71 -18.73 -23.24
C LEU A 248 -13.75 -19.32 -21.83
N GLY A 249 -12.67 -19.19 -21.06
CA GLY A 249 -12.61 -19.65 -19.67
C GLY A 249 -13.71 -19.05 -18.80
N THR A 250 -13.93 -17.74 -18.86
CA THR A 250 -14.98 -17.07 -18.07
C THR A 250 -16.39 -17.51 -18.44
N LEU A 251 -16.63 -17.84 -19.71
CA LEU A 251 -17.90 -18.41 -20.17
C LEU A 251 -18.10 -19.85 -19.68
N LEU A 252 -17.05 -20.68 -19.74
CA LEU A 252 -17.05 -22.06 -19.23
C LEU A 252 -17.24 -22.09 -17.71
N GLY A 253 -16.62 -21.17 -16.96
CA GLY A 253 -16.69 -21.11 -15.51
C GLY A 253 -18.12 -21.01 -14.96
N GLY A 254 -18.98 -20.19 -15.59
CA GLY A 254 -20.39 -20.09 -15.20
C GLY A 254 -21.18 -21.40 -15.43
N ARG A 255 -20.90 -22.11 -16.51
CA ARG A 255 -21.53 -23.41 -16.84
C ARG A 255 -21.04 -24.52 -15.91
N PHE A 256 -19.72 -24.61 -15.69
CA PHE A 256 -19.14 -25.60 -14.79
C PHE A 256 -19.55 -25.39 -13.34
N ALA A 257 -19.62 -24.14 -12.86
CA ALA A 257 -20.12 -23.85 -11.53
C ALA A 257 -21.57 -24.31 -11.32
N THR A 258 -22.40 -24.22 -12.37
CA THR A 258 -23.79 -24.69 -12.32
C THR A 258 -23.87 -26.22 -12.26
N ARG A 259 -22.98 -26.92 -12.98
CA ARG A 259 -22.98 -28.39 -13.06
C ARG A 259 -22.24 -29.09 -11.91
N TYR A 260 -21.16 -28.49 -11.40
CA TYR A 260 -20.22 -29.14 -10.48
C TYR A 260 -20.01 -28.38 -9.16
N GLY A 261 -20.62 -27.20 -9.01
CA GLY A 261 -20.46 -26.33 -7.84
C GLY A 261 -19.29 -25.37 -7.95
N ARG A 262 -19.45 -24.15 -7.41
CA ARG A 262 -18.48 -23.04 -7.58
C ARG A 262 -17.10 -23.36 -7.00
N VAL A 263 -17.04 -23.81 -5.75
CA VAL A 263 -15.76 -24.10 -5.07
C VAL A 263 -15.01 -25.25 -5.75
N ARG A 264 -15.71 -26.31 -6.18
CA ARG A 264 -15.09 -27.43 -6.89
C ARG A 264 -14.52 -26.98 -8.24
N THR A 265 -15.30 -26.22 -9.01
CA THR A 265 -14.84 -25.65 -10.29
C THR A 265 -13.61 -24.77 -10.08
N LEU A 266 -13.60 -23.91 -9.06
CA LEU A 266 -12.47 -23.04 -8.73
C LEU A 266 -11.20 -23.86 -8.44
N ARG A 267 -11.28 -24.86 -7.55
CA ARG A 267 -10.12 -25.70 -7.15
C ARG A 267 -9.52 -26.45 -8.33
N VAL A 268 -10.36 -27.12 -9.12
CA VAL A 268 -9.90 -27.87 -10.31
C VAL A 268 -9.21 -26.95 -11.31
N SER A 269 -9.76 -25.75 -11.51
CA SER A 269 -9.18 -24.77 -12.43
C SER A 269 -7.77 -24.34 -12.03
N TYR A 270 -7.54 -24.02 -10.75
CA TYR A 270 -6.21 -23.68 -10.26
C TYR A 270 -5.24 -24.86 -10.29
N ALA A 271 -5.71 -26.07 -10.00
CA ALA A 271 -4.90 -27.27 -10.10
C ALA A 271 -4.41 -27.54 -11.53
N ILE A 272 -5.26 -27.28 -12.55
CA ILE A 272 -4.89 -27.40 -13.97
C ILE A 272 -3.94 -26.27 -14.40
N ALA A 273 -4.10 -25.06 -13.86
CA ALA A 273 -3.30 -23.92 -14.26
C ALA A 273 -1.80 -24.07 -13.93
N VAL A 274 -1.45 -24.77 -12.85
CA VAL A 274 -0.05 -24.98 -12.43
C VAL A 274 0.77 -25.75 -13.49
N PRO A 275 0.39 -26.99 -13.89
CA PRO A 275 1.10 -27.71 -14.95
C PRO A 275 0.95 -27.05 -16.32
N ALA A 276 -0.17 -26.36 -16.60
CA ALA A 276 -0.34 -25.61 -17.84
C ALA A 276 0.68 -24.45 -17.95
N LEU A 277 0.85 -23.69 -16.87
CA LEU A 277 1.81 -22.60 -16.78
C LEU A 277 3.26 -23.10 -16.80
N ALA A 278 3.54 -24.23 -16.15
CA ALA A 278 4.84 -24.88 -16.28
C ALA A 278 5.14 -25.29 -17.72
N GLY A 279 4.16 -25.91 -18.41
CA GLY A 279 4.26 -26.24 -19.82
C GLY A 279 4.50 -25.00 -20.70
N LEU A 280 3.78 -23.90 -20.42
CA LEU A 280 3.96 -22.61 -21.12
C LEU A 280 5.40 -22.08 -20.99
N VAL A 281 5.99 -22.19 -19.79
CA VAL A 281 7.34 -21.69 -19.54
C VAL A 281 8.40 -22.62 -20.11
N PHE A 282 8.21 -23.93 -20.08
CA PHE A 282 9.30 -24.87 -20.37
C PHE A 282 9.24 -25.49 -21.77
N VAL A 283 8.05 -25.69 -22.36
CA VAL A 283 7.90 -26.38 -23.65
C VAL A 283 8.13 -25.42 -24.82
N PRO A 284 9.11 -25.66 -25.70
CA PRO A 284 9.37 -24.83 -26.88
C PRO A 284 8.45 -25.18 -28.07
N GLY A 285 8.51 -24.36 -29.12
CA GLY A 285 7.81 -24.61 -30.39
C GLY A 285 6.30 -24.30 -30.36
N PRO A 286 5.53 -24.74 -31.37
CA PRO A 286 4.12 -24.38 -31.53
C PRO A 286 3.21 -24.81 -30.36
N ALA A 287 3.61 -25.84 -29.61
CA ALA A 287 2.92 -26.29 -28.39
C ALA A 287 2.79 -25.19 -27.33
N PHE A 288 3.67 -24.17 -27.37
CA PHE A 288 3.60 -22.96 -26.55
C PHE A 288 2.19 -22.34 -26.54
N PHE A 289 1.55 -22.19 -27.69
CA PHE A 289 0.23 -21.58 -27.78
C PHE A 289 -0.87 -22.45 -27.16
N GLY A 290 -0.73 -23.77 -27.21
CA GLY A 290 -1.63 -24.72 -26.55
C GLY A 290 -1.57 -24.58 -25.02
N PHE A 291 -0.36 -24.53 -24.47
CA PHE A 291 -0.17 -24.29 -23.03
C PHE A 291 -0.60 -22.88 -22.61
N LEU A 292 -0.40 -21.88 -23.47
CA LEU A 292 -0.87 -20.51 -23.23
C LEU A 292 -2.39 -20.46 -23.14
N ALA A 293 -3.08 -21.06 -24.11
CA ALA A 293 -4.54 -21.13 -24.13
C ALA A 293 -5.07 -21.89 -22.92
N LEU A 294 -4.46 -23.04 -22.56
CA LEU A 294 -4.87 -23.82 -21.40
C LEU A 294 -4.68 -23.05 -20.09
N THR A 295 -3.54 -22.37 -19.93
CA THR A 295 -3.25 -21.51 -18.77
C THR A 295 -4.28 -20.39 -18.67
N ALA A 296 -4.56 -19.71 -19.77
CA ALA A 296 -5.52 -18.63 -19.84
C ALA A 296 -6.95 -19.06 -19.48
N ILE A 297 -7.43 -20.18 -20.03
CA ILE A 297 -8.74 -20.76 -19.73
C ILE A 297 -8.81 -21.10 -18.24
N ALA A 298 -7.81 -21.81 -17.72
CA ALA A 298 -7.76 -22.24 -16.33
C ALA A 298 -7.67 -21.06 -15.34
N MET A 299 -6.98 -19.97 -15.69
CA MET A 299 -6.93 -18.75 -14.87
C MET A 299 -8.20 -17.88 -14.96
N SER A 300 -9.06 -18.10 -15.95
CA SER A 300 -10.22 -17.24 -16.23
C SER A 300 -11.56 -17.89 -15.89
N ILE A 301 -11.61 -19.22 -15.76
CA ILE A 301 -12.76 -19.96 -15.21
C ILE A 301 -13.18 -19.43 -13.82
N PRO A 302 -12.27 -19.18 -12.85
CA PRO A 302 -12.65 -18.69 -11.52
C PRO A 302 -13.11 -17.24 -11.48
N PHE A 303 -12.97 -16.45 -12.56
CA PHE A 303 -13.11 -14.99 -12.52
C PHE A 303 -14.49 -14.52 -12.03
N SER A 304 -15.58 -15.02 -12.62
CA SER A 304 -16.94 -14.69 -12.18
C SER A 304 -17.31 -15.36 -10.84
N LEU A 305 -16.65 -16.48 -10.51
CA LEU A 305 -16.86 -17.22 -9.28
C LEU A 305 -16.28 -16.49 -8.07
N HIS A 306 -15.12 -15.86 -8.24
CA HIS A 306 -14.51 -14.96 -7.28
C HIS A 306 -15.44 -13.83 -6.86
N VAL A 307 -16.01 -13.12 -7.84
CA VAL A 307 -16.92 -12.01 -7.57
C VAL A 307 -18.16 -12.50 -6.82
N THR A 308 -18.78 -13.58 -7.27
CA THR A 308 -20.01 -14.11 -6.65
C THR A 308 -19.77 -14.73 -5.27
N LEU A 309 -18.69 -15.49 -5.08
CA LEU A 309 -18.30 -16.02 -3.76
C LEU A 309 -17.96 -14.90 -2.78
N GLY A 310 -17.20 -13.88 -3.23
CA GLY A 310 -16.87 -12.75 -2.37
C GLY A 310 -18.10 -11.98 -1.91
N GLN A 311 -19.06 -11.78 -2.82
CA GLN A 311 -20.36 -11.18 -2.54
C GLN A 311 -21.18 -12.01 -1.53
N ASP A 312 -21.14 -13.33 -1.65
CA ASP A 312 -21.86 -14.25 -0.76
C ASP A 312 -21.17 -14.44 0.61
N PHE A 313 -19.84 -14.26 0.70
CA PHE A 313 -19.13 -14.21 1.97
C PHE A 313 -19.42 -12.92 2.75
N LEU A 314 -19.71 -11.81 2.07
CA LEU A 314 -20.02 -10.53 2.69
C LEU A 314 -21.42 -10.02 2.28
N PRO A 315 -22.51 -10.76 2.62
CA PRO A 315 -23.87 -10.44 2.19
C PRO A 315 -24.35 -9.07 2.68
N GLY A 316 -23.81 -8.57 3.80
CA GLY A 316 -24.12 -7.23 4.31
C GLY A 316 -23.36 -6.11 3.60
N ARG A 317 -22.39 -6.42 2.73
CA ARG A 317 -21.46 -5.46 2.10
C ARG A 317 -21.21 -5.75 0.62
N VAL A 318 -22.24 -6.17 -0.10
CA VAL A 318 -22.07 -6.78 -1.42
C VAL A 318 -21.35 -5.91 -2.46
N GLY A 319 -21.59 -4.60 -2.47
CA GLY A 319 -20.86 -3.69 -3.37
C GLY A 319 -19.38 -3.51 -2.98
N THR A 320 -19.04 -3.62 -1.70
CA THR A 320 -17.64 -3.50 -1.22
C THR A 320 -16.90 -4.80 -1.52
N ALA A 321 -17.57 -5.94 -1.33
CA ALA A 321 -17.08 -7.22 -1.79
C ALA A 321 -16.87 -7.22 -3.31
N GLY A 322 -17.83 -6.74 -4.09
CA GLY A 322 -17.70 -6.57 -5.54
C GLY A 322 -16.53 -5.67 -5.93
N GLY A 323 -16.42 -4.48 -5.34
CA GLY A 323 -15.33 -3.54 -5.61
C GLY A 323 -13.95 -4.08 -5.22
N MET A 324 -13.81 -4.71 -4.05
CA MET A 324 -12.55 -5.33 -3.63
C MET A 324 -12.19 -6.53 -4.49
N THR A 325 -13.15 -7.38 -4.83
CA THR A 325 -12.89 -8.57 -5.64
C THR A 325 -12.52 -8.22 -7.09
N LEU A 326 -13.19 -7.23 -7.70
CA LEU A 326 -12.79 -6.73 -9.03
C LEU A 326 -11.43 -6.01 -8.98
N GLY A 327 -11.20 -5.13 -8.00
CA GLY A 327 -9.93 -4.41 -7.86
C GLY A 327 -8.74 -5.35 -7.63
N LEU A 328 -8.90 -6.34 -6.74
CA LEU A 328 -7.88 -7.36 -6.49
C LEU A 328 -7.70 -8.32 -7.67
N ALA A 329 -8.76 -8.67 -8.39
CA ALA A 329 -8.66 -9.62 -9.50
C ALA A 329 -7.98 -9.03 -10.74
N VAL A 330 -8.10 -7.72 -10.96
CA VAL A 330 -7.65 -7.05 -12.18
C VAL A 330 -6.32 -6.33 -11.97
N SER A 331 -6.13 -5.60 -10.87
CA SER A 331 -5.11 -4.55 -10.86
C SER A 331 -4.01 -4.66 -9.80
N ILE A 332 -4.16 -5.49 -8.76
CA ILE A 332 -3.09 -5.67 -7.76
C ILE A 332 -1.89 -6.44 -8.34
N GLY A 333 -2.11 -7.22 -9.40
CA GLY A 333 -1.08 -7.98 -10.10
C GLY A 333 0.04 -7.12 -10.70
N GLY A 334 -0.28 -5.86 -11.05
CA GLY A 334 0.72 -4.92 -11.56
C GLY A 334 1.78 -4.53 -10.53
N VAL A 335 1.49 -4.61 -9.24
CA VAL A 335 2.46 -4.33 -8.17
C VAL A 335 3.68 -5.24 -8.27
N ALA A 336 3.49 -6.48 -8.70
CA ALA A 336 4.57 -7.45 -8.85
C ALA A 336 5.29 -7.37 -10.21
N THR A 337 4.76 -6.66 -11.21
CA THR A 337 5.35 -6.66 -12.56
C THR A 337 6.73 -6.02 -12.65
N PRO A 338 7.08 -4.95 -11.92
CA PRO A 338 8.45 -4.42 -11.93
C PRO A 338 9.47 -5.40 -11.37
N VAL A 339 9.09 -6.19 -10.36
CA VAL A 339 9.95 -7.25 -9.82
C VAL A 339 10.17 -8.34 -10.86
N LEU A 340 9.12 -8.75 -11.58
CA LEU A 340 9.25 -9.68 -12.71
C LEU A 340 10.13 -9.10 -13.83
N GLY A 341 9.99 -7.79 -14.11
CA GLY A 341 10.82 -7.08 -15.08
C GLY A 341 12.29 -7.05 -14.67
N ALA A 342 12.58 -6.78 -13.40
CA ALA A 342 13.93 -6.80 -12.85
C ALA A 342 14.56 -8.19 -12.92
N ILE A 343 13.80 -9.24 -12.57
CA ILE A 343 14.26 -10.62 -12.74
C ILE A 343 14.56 -10.88 -14.22
N ALA A 344 13.69 -10.45 -15.14
CA ALA A 344 13.89 -10.66 -16.57
C ALA A 344 15.13 -9.94 -17.10
N GLU A 345 15.39 -8.73 -16.61
CA GLU A 345 16.50 -7.86 -17.03
C GLU A 345 17.86 -8.36 -16.54
N HIS A 346 17.95 -8.80 -15.28
CA HIS A 346 19.20 -9.32 -14.72
C HIS A 346 19.44 -10.81 -14.99
N SER A 347 18.44 -11.55 -15.48
CA SER A 347 18.59 -12.98 -15.72
C SER A 347 17.96 -13.43 -17.05
N SER A 348 16.66 -13.71 -17.07
CA SER A 348 15.92 -14.06 -18.28
C SER A 348 14.42 -14.00 -18.04
N LEU A 349 13.66 -13.76 -19.12
CA LEU A 349 12.20 -13.85 -19.09
C LEU A 349 11.70 -15.23 -18.64
N ARG A 350 12.45 -16.30 -18.94
CA ARG A 350 12.12 -17.66 -18.47
C ARG A 350 12.12 -17.73 -16.94
N LEU A 351 13.14 -17.18 -16.28
CA LEU A 351 13.21 -17.20 -14.82
C LEU A 351 12.09 -16.34 -14.21
N ALA A 352 11.86 -15.15 -14.76
CA ALA A 352 10.76 -14.27 -14.34
C ALA A 352 9.41 -15.00 -14.40
N LEU A 353 9.07 -15.61 -15.53
CA LEU A 353 7.81 -16.35 -15.69
C LEU A 353 7.75 -17.64 -14.85
N SER A 354 8.89 -18.25 -14.50
CA SER A 354 8.91 -19.42 -13.60
C SER A 354 8.40 -19.06 -12.19
N THR A 355 8.62 -17.83 -11.72
CA THR A 355 8.09 -17.38 -10.42
C THR A 355 6.55 -17.37 -10.38
N LEU A 356 5.90 -17.17 -11.53
CA LEU A 356 4.44 -17.21 -11.64
C LEU A 356 3.88 -18.63 -11.38
N ILE A 357 4.66 -19.69 -11.64
CA ILE A 357 4.28 -21.07 -11.33
C ILE A 357 4.11 -21.25 -9.82
N VAL A 358 5.06 -20.71 -9.03
CA VAL A 358 5.01 -20.76 -7.57
C VAL A 358 3.77 -20.02 -7.05
N LEU A 359 3.46 -18.84 -7.61
CA LEU A 359 2.27 -18.08 -7.23
C LEU A 359 0.96 -18.81 -7.59
N ALA A 360 0.90 -19.44 -8.77
CA ALA A 360 -0.24 -20.28 -9.15
C ALA A 360 -0.42 -21.48 -8.21
N LEU A 361 0.69 -22.10 -7.78
CA LEU A 361 0.68 -23.19 -6.81
C LEU A 361 0.17 -22.72 -5.44
N CYS A 362 0.65 -21.59 -4.93
CA CYS A 362 0.15 -21.00 -3.69
C CYS A 362 -1.36 -20.73 -3.76
N GLY A 363 -1.85 -20.13 -4.84
CA GLY A 363 -3.28 -19.90 -5.06
C GLY A 363 -4.10 -21.20 -5.09
N SER A 364 -3.57 -22.25 -5.73
CA SER A 364 -4.17 -23.58 -5.76
C SER A 364 -4.28 -24.20 -4.37
N LEU A 365 -3.19 -24.19 -3.60
CA LEU A 365 -3.15 -24.74 -2.24
C LEU A 365 -4.14 -24.04 -1.30
N ILE A 366 -4.23 -22.71 -1.35
CA ILE A 366 -5.18 -21.94 -0.54
C ILE A 366 -6.63 -22.22 -0.98
N GLY A 367 -6.87 -22.52 -2.25
CA GLY A 367 -8.19 -22.90 -2.78
C GLY A 367 -8.83 -24.10 -2.08
N TYR A 368 -8.02 -25.02 -1.54
CA TYR A 368 -8.52 -26.14 -0.75
C TYR A 368 -9.10 -25.72 0.61
N ALA A 369 -8.72 -24.55 1.13
CA ALA A 369 -9.21 -24.00 2.39
C ALA A 369 -10.50 -23.15 2.24
N ILE A 370 -11.03 -22.98 1.02
CA ILE A 370 -12.29 -22.26 0.77
C ILE A 370 -13.48 -23.23 0.83
N THR A 371 -14.53 -22.85 1.53
CA THR A 371 -15.79 -23.59 1.62
C THR A 371 -16.93 -22.83 0.96
N GLU A 372 -17.95 -23.54 0.48
CA GLU A 372 -19.14 -22.91 -0.11
C GLU A 372 -19.91 -22.14 1.00
N PRO A 373 -20.34 -20.88 0.77
CA PRO A 373 -21.14 -20.15 1.74
C PRO A 373 -22.46 -20.88 2.05
N ALA A 374 -22.84 -20.94 3.33
CA ALA A 374 -24.13 -21.50 3.72
C ALA A 374 -25.27 -20.67 3.10
N ARG A 375 -26.13 -21.30 2.29
CA ARG A 375 -27.33 -20.62 1.78
C ARG A 375 -28.31 -20.41 2.94
N PRO A 376 -28.91 -19.22 3.12
CA PRO A 376 -30.08 -19.11 3.96
C PRO A 376 -31.16 -20.02 3.36
N VAL A 377 -31.66 -20.97 4.16
CA VAL A 377 -32.80 -21.80 3.79
C VAL A 377 -33.93 -20.84 3.44
N ARG A 378 -34.31 -20.77 2.16
CA ARG A 378 -35.62 -20.22 1.82
C ARG A 378 -36.60 -21.15 2.52
N GLN A 379 -37.25 -20.66 3.57
CA GLN A 379 -38.47 -21.30 4.05
C GLN A 379 -39.39 -21.38 2.83
N ALA A 380 -39.51 -22.59 2.27
CA ALA A 380 -40.60 -22.90 1.37
C ALA A 380 -41.85 -22.55 2.17
N ILE A 381 -42.68 -21.63 1.67
CA ILE A 381 -44.01 -21.43 2.23
C ILE A 381 -44.76 -22.72 1.89
N PRO A 382 -45.06 -23.61 2.85
CA PRO A 382 -45.94 -24.72 2.56
C PRO A 382 -47.34 -24.17 2.77
N GLY A 383 -48.10 -24.08 1.67
CA GLY A 383 -49.54 -24.14 1.81
C GLY A 383 -49.88 -25.44 2.57
N TRP A 384 -50.80 -25.31 3.53
CA TRP A 384 -51.42 -26.38 4.31
C TRP A 384 -50.61 -26.88 5.51
N GLY A 385 -51.26 -26.75 6.67
CA GLY A 385 -50.62 -26.78 7.99
C GLY A 385 -50.04 -28.13 8.40
N ILE A 386 -49.06 -28.05 9.29
CA ILE A 386 -48.88 -28.90 10.48
C ILE A 386 -47.90 -28.15 11.41
N VAL A 387 -48.22 -28.23 12.69
CA VAL A 387 -47.57 -27.62 13.86
C VAL A 387 -46.06 -27.89 13.89
N ALA A 388 -45.25 -26.84 14.12
CA ALA A 388 -43.84 -26.99 14.44
C ALA A 388 -43.50 -26.28 15.78
N VAL A 389 -43.40 -27.15 16.79
CA VAL A 389 -42.72 -27.08 18.09
C VAL A 389 -41.90 -25.82 18.38
N SER A 390 -42.31 -25.14 19.46
CA SER A 390 -41.56 -24.13 20.18
C SER A 390 -40.34 -24.74 20.88
N HIS A 391 -39.13 -24.30 20.51
CA HIS A 391 -37.96 -24.38 21.39
C HIS A 391 -37.69 -22.98 21.99
N THR A 392 -38.35 -22.71 23.10
CA THR A 392 -37.88 -21.82 24.16
C THR A 392 -36.68 -22.49 24.82
N LEU A 393 -35.48 -21.92 24.74
CA LEU A 393 -34.39 -22.09 25.72
C LEU A 393 -33.35 -20.95 25.56
N THR A 394 -33.43 -20.00 26.48
CA THR A 394 -32.32 -19.33 27.20
C THR A 394 -31.01 -19.03 26.46
N SER A 395 -30.77 -17.73 26.19
CA SER A 395 -29.55 -17.05 26.67
C SER A 395 -29.69 -15.52 26.51
N ASN A 396 -30.08 -14.85 27.61
CA ASN A 396 -29.82 -13.43 27.79
C ASN A 396 -28.32 -13.27 28.09
N MET A 397 -27.51 -13.21 27.03
CA MET A 397 -26.29 -12.42 27.04
C MET A 397 -26.40 -11.44 25.89
N THR A 398 -26.74 -10.20 26.24
CA THR A 398 -26.68 -9.01 25.39
C THR A 398 -25.23 -8.74 24.99
N THR A 399 -24.67 -9.58 24.11
CA THR A 399 -23.64 -9.11 23.19
C THR A 399 -24.34 -8.15 22.26
N ALA A 400 -24.17 -6.85 22.50
CA ALA A 400 -24.69 -5.80 21.64
C ALA A 400 -24.35 -6.16 20.20
N ARG A 401 -25.39 -6.52 19.42
CA ARG A 401 -25.29 -6.84 18.00
C ARG A 401 -24.85 -5.53 17.35
N ILE A 402 -23.54 -5.36 17.14
CA ILE A 402 -22.98 -4.15 16.53
C ILE A 402 -23.69 -3.97 15.18
N ASP A 403 -24.60 -3.00 15.10
CA ASP A 403 -25.28 -2.67 13.86
C ASP A 403 -24.20 -2.28 12.83
N ARG A 404 -23.96 -3.19 11.87
CA ARG A 404 -22.87 -3.09 10.91
C ARG A 404 -23.10 -1.98 9.88
N THR A 405 -24.24 -1.29 9.94
CA THR A 405 -24.60 -0.15 9.08
C THR A 405 -23.95 1.17 9.49
N GLY A 406 -23.40 1.30 10.70
CA GLY A 406 -22.83 2.57 11.22
C GLY A 406 -21.38 2.90 10.83
N VAL A 407 -20.55 1.92 10.44
CA VAL A 407 -19.09 2.11 10.25
C VAL A 407 -18.61 1.70 8.87
N GLY A 408 -17.91 2.62 8.22
CA GLY A 408 -17.21 2.43 6.96
C GLY A 408 -17.37 3.64 6.04
N LEU A 409 -16.67 3.63 4.91
CA LEU A 409 -16.67 4.73 3.94
C LEU A 409 -18.05 5.09 3.38
N ARG A 410 -19.04 4.18 3.50
CA ARG A 410 -20.44 4.38 3.09
C ARG A 410 -21.34 4.98 4.16
N SER A 411 -20.95 4.92 5.44
CA SER A 411 -21.73 5.49 6.56
C SER A 411 -21.87 7.01 6.43
N GLU A 412 -22.77 7.64 7.19
CA GLU A 412 -22.87 9.11 7.24
C GLU A 412 -21.53 9.76 7.63
N ARG A 413 -20.77 9.11 8.53
CA ARG A 413 -19.44 9.53 9.00
C ARG A 413 -18.31 9.13 8.04
N GLY A 414 -18.63 8.38 6.98
CA GLY A 414 -17.68 7.87 6.00
C GLY A 414 -16.85 8.93 5.24
N PRO A 415 -17.37 10.13 4.90
CA PRO A 415 -16.54 11.18 4.29
C PRO A 415 -15.47 11.70 5.25
N ILE A 416 -15.80 11.82 6.55
CA ILE A 416 -14.84 12.26 7.57
C ILE A 416 -13.75 11.20 7.72
N LEU A 417 -14.13 9.92 7.76
CA LEU A 417 -13.16 8.82 7.74
C LEU A 417 -12.25 8.87 6.51
N LEU A 418 -12.80 9.11 5.32
CA LEU A 418 -12.01 9.24 4.09
C LEU A 418 -11.02 10.41 4.17
N ALA A 419 -11.46 11.56 4.68
CA ALA A 419 -10.59 12.71 4.88
C ALA A 419 -9.43 12.41 5.85
N VAL A 420 -9.71 11.74 6.97
CA VAL A 420 -8.67 11.30 7.91
C VAL A 420 -7.73 10.30 7.23
N MET A 421 -8.26 9.34 6.46
CA MET A 421 -7.45 8.39 5.71
C MET A 421 -6.54 9.07 4.67
N LEU A 422 -7.04 10.05 3.92
CA LEU A 422 -6.25 10.82 2.96
C LEU A 422 -5.16 11.64 3.67
N SER A 423 -5.49 12.26 4.81
CA SER A 423 -4.54 13.03 5.61
C SER A 423 -3.43 12.13 6.15
N VAL A 424 -3.78 11.00 6.78
CA VAL A 424 -2.81 9.99 7.22
C VAL A 424 -2.01 9.43 6.05
N GLY A 425 -2.63 9.32 4.86
CA GLY A 425 -1.97 8.91 3.63
C GLY A 425 -0.85 9.84 3.18
N LEU A 426 -0.97 11.15 3.40
CA LEU A 426 0.11 12.11 3.14
C LEU A 426 1.39 11.72 3.89
N VAL A 427 1.24 11.50 5.20
CA VAL A 427 2.37 11.16 6.10
C VAL A 427 2.91 9.77 5.79
N ALA A 428 2.02 8.81 5.49
CA ALA A 428 2.41 7.42 5.23
C ALA A 428 3.13 7.26 3.88
N ILE A 429 2.69 7.94 2.82
CA ILE A 429 3.36 7.93 1.51
C ILE A 429 4.70 8.67 1.61
N ASP A 430 4.74 9.86 2.23
CA ASP A 430 5.98 10.65 2.39
C ASP A 430 7.07 9.88 3.15
N ALA A 431 6.68 9.15 4.20
CA ALA A 431 7.60 8.33 4.99
C ALA A 431 8.26 7.19 4.18
N THR A 432 7.62 6.71 3.11
CA THR A 432 8.11 5.58 2.30
C THR A 432 8.67 5.99 0.94
N ILE A 433 8.22 7.10 0.36
CA ILE A 433 8.61 7.57 -0.97
C ILE A 433 10.02 8.18 -1.02
N LEU A 434 10.41 8.91 0.03
CA LEU A 434 11.67 9.68 0.02
C LEU A 434 12.90 8.78 0.00
N ALA A 435 12.86 7.67 0.74
CA ALA A 435 13.99 6.76 0.89
C ALA A 435 14.50 6.19 -0.44
N THR A 436 13.61 5.98 -1.41
CA THR A 436 13.99 5.47 -2.73
C THR A 436 14.55 6.54 -3.64
N ALA A 437 14.24 7.81 -3.37
CA ALA A 437 14.71 8.95 -4.15
C ALA A 437 16.03 9.55 -3.66
N VAL A 438 16.53 9.14 -2.48
CA VAL A 438 17.74 9.69 -1.87
C VAL A 438 18.93 9.73 -2.85
N PRO A 439 19.28 8.65 -3.59
CA PRO A 439 20.40 8.69 -4.51
C PRO A 439 20.23 9.77 -5.60
N SER A 440 19.03 9.92 -6.15
CA SER A 440 18.73 10.96 -7.15
C SER A 440 18.74 12.37 -6.56
N VAL A 441 18.28 12.56 -5.32
CA VAL A 441 18.36 13.85 -4.61
C VAL A 441 19.82 14.25 -4.40
N VAL A 442 20.66 13.33 -3.94
CA VAL A 442 22.09 13.56 -3.71
C VAL A 442 22.83 13.79 -5.02
N ALA A 443 22.48 13.08 -6.09
CA ALA A 443 23.08 13.28 -7.41
C ALA A 443 22.80 14.69 -7.99
N ASP A 444 21.63 15.26 -7.70
CA ASP A 444 21.20 16.58 -8.21
C ASP A 444 21.63 17.74 -7.29
N LEU A 445 21.49 17.60 -5.97
CA LEU A 445 21.77 18.68 -5.01
C LEU A 445 23.13 18.55 -4.29
N GLY A 446 23.83 17.42 -4.45
CA GLY A 446 25.01 17.08 -3.66
C GLY A 446 24.66 16.71 -2.21
N GLY A 447 25.62 16.84 -1.29
CA GLY A 447 25.36 16.74 0.15
C GLY A 447 25.04 15.34 0.67
N PHE A 448 25.78 14.31 0.24
CA PHE A 448 25.61 12.94 0.74
C PHE A 448 25.68 12.87 2.27
N THR A 449 26.70 13.46 2.90
CA THR A 449 26.84 13.43 4.36
C THR A 449 25.65 14.08 5.09
N GLN A 450 24.91 14.96 4.41
CA GLN A 450 23.77 15.70 4.95
C GLN A 450 22.43 15.00 4.70
N PHE A 451 22.30 14.06 3.76
CA PHE A 451 21.00 13.47 3.43
C PHE A 451 20.26 12.83 4.64
N PRO A 452 20.93 12.26 5.67
CA PRO A 452 20.24 11.75 6.86
C PRO A 452 19.44 12.83 7.61
N TRP A 453 19.79 14.11 7.46
CA TRP A 453 19.01 15.23 8.00
C TRP A 453 17.60 15.30 7.41
N LEU A 454 17.40 14.89 6.14
CA LEU A 454 16.11 14.94 5.47
C LEU A 454 15.02 14.15 6.22
N PHE A 455 15.42 13.10 6.92
CA PHE A 455 14.52 12.31 7.78
C PHE A 455 14.56 12.83 9.22
N SER A 456 15.74 13.05 9.78
CA SER A 456 15.92 13.35 11.19
C SER A 456 15.22 14.66 11.61
N ILE A 457 15.36 15.72 10.81
CA ILE A 457 14.74 17.02 11.13
C ILE A 457 13.21 16.97 11.03
N TYR A 458 12.70 16.26 10.01
CA TYR A 458 11.27 16.05 9.80
C TYR A 458 10.65 15.27 10.96
N LEU A 459 11.31 14.18 11.37
CA LEU A 459 10.85 13.33 12.47
C LEU A 459 10.95 14.03 13.82
N LEU A 460 11.99 14.83 14.06
CA LEU A 460 12.10 15.64 15.28
C LEU A 460 10.99 16.71 15.33
N ALA A 461 10.77 17.45 14.24
CA ALA A 461 9.70 18.43 14.15
C ALA A 461 8.31 17.80 14.38
N GLN A 462 8.10 16.62 13.79
CA GLN A 462 6.90 15.82 14.02
C GLN A 462 6.77 15.45 15.50
N ALA A 463 7.81 14.89 16.12
CA ALA A 463 7.77 14.41 17.50
C ALA A 463 7.47 15.54 18.51
N VAL A 464 8.12 16.69 18.36
CA VAL A 464 7.98 17.83 19.29
C VAL A 464 6.61 18.51 19.17
N SER A 465 6.04 18.55 17.96
CA SER A 465 4.81 19.29 17.72
C SER A 465 3.53 18.53 18.10
N VAL A 466 3.57 17.20 18.16
CA VAL A 466 2.44 16.33 18.58
C VAL A 466 1.76 16.79 19.89
N PRO A 467 2.47 16.96 21.03
CA PRO A 467 1.82 17.36 22.29
C PRO A 467 1.22 18.78 22.23
N ILE A 468 1.84 19.68 21.46
CA ILE A 468 1.35 21.05 21.27
C ILE A 468 0.02 21.02 20.49
N TYR A 469 -0.02 20.27 19.38
CA TYR A 469 -1.22 20.16 18.57
C TYR A 469 -2.36 19.44 19.28
N GLY A 470 -2.08 18.43 20.10
CA GLY A 470 -3.11 17.75 20.90
C GLY A 470 -3.87 18.73 21.79
N LYS A 471 -3.14 19.50 22.60
CA LYS A 471 -3.73 20.50 23.51
C LYS A 471 -4.40 21.65 22.77
N LEU A 472 -3.80 22.13 21.68
CA LEU A 472 -4.42 23.16 20.84
C LEU A 472 -5.71 22.66 20.18
N ALA A 473 -5.79 21.38 19.80
CA ALA A 473 -6.99 20.77 19.24
C ALA A 473 -8.10 20.65 20.29
N ASP A 474 -7.75 20.39 21.54
CA ASP A 474 -8.73 20.37 22.64
C ASP A 474 -9.30 21.77 22.93
N GLN A 475 -8.49 22.84 22.77
CA GLN A 475 -8.94 24.22 23.01
C GLN A 475 -9.65 24.89 21.82
N ARG A 476 -9.11 24.70 20.60
CA ARG A 476 -9.55 25.40 19.37
C ARG A 476 -10.38 24.52 18.44
N GLY A 477 -10.54 23.24 18.76
CA GLY A 477 -11.20 22.25 17.94
C GLY A 477 -10.23 21.45 17.05
N ARG A 478 -10.67 20.26 16.67
CA ARG A 478 -9.94 19.29 15.85
C ARG A 478 -9.89 19.71 14.39
N LYS A 479 -10.96 20.31 13.85
CA LYS A 479 -11.05 20.74 12.43
C LYS A 479 -9.98 21.79 12.08
N PRO A 480 -9.82 22.90 12.82
CA PRO A 480 -8.84 23.92 12.46
C PRO A 480 -7.41 23.42 12.57
N MET A 481 -7.11 22.61 13.60
CA MET A 481 -5.76 22.07 13.80
C MET A 481 -5.40 21.02 12.75
N MET A 482 -6.35 20.18 12.32
CA MET A 482 -6.13 19.25 11.20
C MET A 482 -5.87 20.01 9.89
N LEU A 483 -6.65 21.06 9.59
CA LEU A 483 -6.46 21.88 8.40
C LEU A 483 -5.12 22.64 8.42
N LEU A 484 -4.70 23.14 9.58
CA LEU A 484 -3.37 23.73 9.76
C LEU A 484 -2.27 22.71 9.47
N GLY A 485 -2.41 21.48 10.01
CA GLY A 485 -1.48 20.38 9.76
C GLY A 485 -1.34 20.03 8.28
N VAL A 486 -2.47 19.81 7.61
CA VAL A 486 -2.52 19.55 6.15
C VAL A 486 -1.94 20.74 5.37
N GLY A 487 -2.26 21.97 5.75
CA GLY A 487 -1.74 23.18 5.11
C GLY A 487 -0.21 23.30 5.21
N LEU A 488 0.35 23.13 6.41
CA LEU A 488 1.80 23.14 6.64
C LEU A 488 2.50 22.00 5.90
N PHE A 489 1.89 20.81 5.87
CA PHE A 489 2.44 19.67 5.16
C PHE A 489 2.48 19.91 3.64
N VAL A 490 1.39 20.42 3.05
CA VAL A 490 1.32 20.73 1.61
C VAL A 490 2.27 21.88 1.27
N LEU A 491 2.32 22.94 2.09
CA LEU A 491 3.27 24.03 1.92
C LEU A 491 4.71 23.53 1.97
N GLY A 492 5.06 22.74 2.99
CA GLY A 492 6.38 22.11 3.10
C GLY A 492 6.71 21.23 1.89
N SER A 493 5.73 20.48 1.38
CA SER A 493 5.88 19.66 0.16
C SER A 493 6.17 20.54 -1.07
N VAL A 494 5.44 21.64 -1.27
CA VAL A 494 5.68 22.58 -2.36
C VAL A 494 7.10 23.15 -2.27
N LEU A 495 7.50 23.61 -1.08
CA LEU A 495 8.83 24.17 -0.86
C LEU A 495 9.94 23.14 -1.11
N CYS A 496 9.77 21.89 -0.64
CA CYS A 496 10.70 20.80 -0.91
C CYS A 496 10.84 20.50 -2.41
N GLY A 497 9.73 20.52 -3.17
CA GLY A 497 9.75 20.34 -4.62
C GLY A 497 10.51 21.45 -5.36
N PHE A 498 10.60 22.66 -4.80
CA PHE A 498 11.37 23.78 -5.34
C PHE A 498 12.75 23.96 -4.68
N ALA A 499 13.20 23.03 -3.84
CA ALA A 499 14.50 23.17 -3.18
C ALA A 499 15.65 23.22 -4.18
N TRP A 500 16.57 24.16 -3.97
CA TRP A 500 17.73 24.40 -4.83
C TRP A 500 19.06 23.95 -4.22
N SER A 501 19.05 23.48 -2.97
CA SER A 501 20.23 22.98 -2.26
C SER A 501 19.81 22.03 -1.14
N MET A 502 20.72 21.17 -0.69
CA MET A 502 20.45 20.22 0.39
C MET A 502 20.05 20.93 1.71
N PRO A 503 20.70 22.02 2.16
CA PRO A 503 20.25 22.77 3.35
C PRO A 503 18.86 23.38 3.20
N ALA A 504 18.51 23.93 2.02
CA ALA A 504 17.17 24.44 1.77
C ALA A 504 16.12 23.31 1.86
N LEU A 505 16.42 22.14 1.30
CA LEU A 505 15.54 20.97 1.40
C LEU A 505 15.36 20.52 2.85
N ILE A 506 16.43 20.48 3.65
CA ILE A 506 16.39 20.17 5.09
C ILE A 506 15.49 21.18 5.83
N ALA A 507 15.63 22.48 5.56
CA ALA A 507 14.79 23.52 6.18
C ALA A 507 13.31 23.37 5.79
N PHE A 508 13.01 23.03 4.54
CA PHE A 508 11.63 22.81 4.10
C PHE A 508 11.03 21.51 4.68
N ARG A 509 11.86 20.49 4.92
CA ARG A 509 11.47 19.26 5.64
C ARG A 509 11.09 19.53 7.09
N LEU A 510 11.71 20.52 7.75
CA LEU A 510 11.28 20.97 9.08
C LEU A 510 9.81 21.44 9.04
N ILE A 511 9.47 22.32 8.09
CA ILE A 511 8.09 22.85 7.91
C ILE A 511 7.11 21.71 7.64
N GLN A 512 7.49 20.79 6.75
CA GLN A 512 6.67 19.63 6.42
C GLN A 512 6.45 18.72 7.65
N GLY A 513 7.49 18.53 8.47
CA GLY A 513 7.44 17.73 9.70
C GLY A 513 6.52 18.31 10.76
N LEU A 514 6.47 19.64 10.91
CA LEU A 514 5.49 20.31 11.75
C LEU A 514 4.05 19.98 11.28
N GLY A 515 3.78 20.03 9.98
CA GLY A 515 2.49 19.61 9.43
C GLY A 515 2.15 18.14 9.75
N ALA A 516 3.12 17.25 9.60
CA ALA A 516 2.97 15.83 9.88
C ALA A 516 2.67 15.53 11.36
N GLY A 517 3.21 16.34 12.28
CA GLY A 517 2.96 16.24 13.72
C GLY A 517 1.54 16.56 14.14
N ALA A 518 0.79 17.33 13.34
CA ALA A 518 -0.63 17.60 13.58
C ALA A 518 -1.53 16.47 13.03
N ILE A 519 -1.25 16.03 11.80
CA ILE A 519 -2.15 15.17 11.01
C ILE A 519 -2.49 13.86 11.73
N GLN A 520 -1.47 13.13 12.19
CA GLN A 520 -1.65 11.80 12.75
C GLN A 520 -2.39 11.80 14.10
N PRO A 521 -1.96 12.55 15.13
CA PRO A 521 -2.64 12.54 16.43
C PRO A 521 -4.06 13.11 16.32
N ILE A 522 -4.27 14.22 15.62
CA ILE A 522 -5.59 14.82 15.47
C ILE A 522 -6.53 13.89 14.70
N GLY A 523 -6.03 13.17 13.70
CA GLY A 523 -6.81 12.16 12.98
C GLY A 523 -7.32 11.06 13.90
N MET A 524 -6.47 10.59 14.84
CA MET A 524 -6.88 9.61 15.85
C MET A 524 -7.88 10.20 16.86
N THR A 525 -7.74 11.47 17.23
CA THR A 525 -8.70 12.17 18.08
C THR A 525 -10.06 12.31 17.40
N ILE A 526 -10.11 12.76 16.13
CA ILE A 526 -11.35 12.84 15.34
C ILE A 526 -12.03 11.47 15.28
N VAL A 527 -11.28 10.40 15.02
CA VAL A 527 -11.81 9.04 15.03
C VAL A 527 -12.35 8.64 16.41
N GLY A 528 -11.65 9.04 17.47
CA GLY A 528 -12.10 8.86 18.85
C GLY A 528 -13.43 9.55 19.13
N ASP A 529 -13.60 10.78 18.67
CA ASP A 529 -14.76 11.62 18.95
C ASP A 529 -16.01 11.16 18.19
N ILE A 530 -15.86 10.68 16.95
CA ILE A 530 -17.01 10.34 16.09
C ILE A 530 -17.39 8.84 16.11
N TYR A 531 -16.53 7.96 16.64
CA TYR A 531 -16.77 6.52 16.66
C TYR A 531 -16.73 5.94 18.08
N THR A 532 -17.70 5.07 18.37
CA THR A 532 -17.75 4.34 19.64
C THR A 532 -16.61 3.33 19.74
N LEU A 533 -16.32 2.84 20.95
CA LEU A 533 -15.21 1.91 21.19
C LEU A 533 -15.25 0.66 20.30
N ALA A 534 -16.44 0.07 20.11
CA ALA A 534 -16.63 -1.10 19.24
C ALA A 534 -16.43 -0.79 17.74
N GLU A 535 -16.71 0.45 17.34
CA GLU A 535 -16.53 0.93 15.97
C GLU A 535 -15.06 1.25 15.65
N ARG A 536 -14.32 1.76 16.65
CA ARG A 536 -12.90 2.15 16.51
C ARG A 536 -12.03 1.01 16.01
N ALA A 537 -12.25 -0.24 16.43
CA ALA A 537 -11.48 -1.38 15.94
C ALA A 537 -11.58 -1.54 14.40
N LYS A 538 -12.77 -1.32 13.83
CA LYS A 538 -12.97 -1.34 12.36
C LYS A 538 -12.30 -0.16 11.68
N VAL A 539 -12.39 1.03 12.29
CA VAL A 539 -11.77 2.25 11.77
C VAL A 539 -10.25 2.16 11.79
N GLN A 540 -9.68 1.58 12.84
CA GLN A 540 -8.24 1.28 12.90
C GLN A 540 -7.82 0.33 11.77
N GLY A 541 -8.66 -0.61 11.36
CA GLY A 541 -8.43 -1.42 10.15
C GLY A 541 -8.35 -0.59 8.87
N TYR A 542 -9.20 0.44 8.71
CA TYR A 542 -9.13 1.38 7.59
C TYR A 542 -7.87 2.25 7.64
N LEU A 543 -7.49 2.76 8.82
CA LEU A 543 -6.26 3.54 8.95
C LEU A 543 -5.00 2.69 8.75
N ALA A 544 -5.01 1.43 9.20
CA ALA A 544 -3.94 0.48 8.94
C ALA A 544 -3.82 0.14 7.45
N SER A 545 -4.93 0.07 6.71
CA SER A 545 -4.88 -0.17 5.27
C SER A 545 -4.22 0.98 4.51
N VAL A 546 -4.30 2.22 5.00
CA VAL A 546 -3.56 3.36 4.44
C VAL A 546 -2.05 3.12 4.49
N TRP A 547 -1.53 2.64 5.61
CA TRP A 547 -0.11 2.26 5.74
C TRP A 547 0.26 1.09 4.82
N GLY A 548 -0.61 0.07 4.74
CA GLY A 548 -0.43 -1.05 3.81
C GLY A 548 -0.38 -0.61 2.34
N ILE A 549 -1.26 0.30 1.92
CA ILE A 549 -1.25 0.85 0.55
C ILE A 549 0.00 1.69 0.31
N SER A 550 0.35 2.56 1.27
CA SER A 550 1.50 3.47 1.18
C SER A 550 2.84 2.72 1.13
N SER A 551 2.91 1.52 1.73
CA SER A 551 4.08 0.64 1.68
C SER A 551 4.48 0.22 0.26
N PHE A 552 3.53 0.18 -0.68
CA PHE A 552 3.79 -0.08 -2.09
C PHE A 552 3.80 1.19 -2.91
N VAL A 553 2.79 2.06 -2.72
CA VAL A 553 2.62 3.27 -3.53
C VAL A 553 3.80 4.22 -3.38
N GLY A 554 4.29 4.44 -2.14
CA GLY A 554 5.42 5.33 -1.90
C GLY A 554 6.69 4.88 -2.62
N PRO A 555 7.26 3.71 -2.31
CA PRO A 555 8.50 3.27 -2.94
C PRO A 555 8.40 3.15 -4.47
N THR A 556 7.23 2.75 -4.97
CA THR A 556 6.92 2.70 -6.41
C THR A 556 7.02 4.08 -7.06
N LEU A 557 6.28 5.06 -6.54
CA LEU A 557 6.27 6.42 -7.09
C LEU A 557 7.63 7.07 -6.94
N GLY A 558 8.31 6.85 -5.81
CA GLY A 558 9.64 7.37 -5.56
C GLY A 558 10.65 6.82 -6.56
N GLY A 559 10.62 5.52 -6.84
CA GLY A 559 11.48 4.90 -7.85
C GLY A 559 11.19 5.41 -9.26
N VAL A 560 9.91 5.44 -9.66
CA VAL A 560 9.51 5.95 -10.99
C VAL A 560 9.90 7.42 -11.18
N PHE A 561 9.64 8.28 -10.20
CA PHE A 561 9.99 9.69 -10.30
C PHE A 561 11.49 9.92 -10.34
N SER A 562 12.25 9.11 -9.59
CA SER A 562 13.70 9.20 -9.50
C SER A 562 14.42 8.71 -10.75
N ASP A 563 13.96 7.62 -11.35
CA ASP A 563 14.58 7.03 -12.53
C ASP A 563 14.21 7.78 -13.82
N TYR A 564 13.01 8.40 -13.89
CA TYR A 564 12.47 8.85 -15.18
C TYR A 564 11.97 10.30 -15.24
N ILE A 565 11.68 10.97 -14.13
CA ILE A 565 11.18 12.36 -14.15
C ILE A 565 12.18 13.32 -13.52
N SER A 566 12.12 13.38 -12.20
CA SER A 566 12.85 14.24 -11.29
C SER A 566 12.35 13.84 -9.90
N TRP A 567 13.28 13.68 -8.97
CA TRP A 567 12.97 13.39 -7.57
C TRP A 567 12.01 14.41 -6.97
N ARG A 568 11.92 15.65 -7.51
CA ARG A 568 11.03 16.72 -7.01
C ARG A 568 9.55 16.31 -6.98
N TRP A 569 9.11 15.44 -7.89
CA TRP A 569 7.72 15.00 -7.97
C TRP A 569 7.28 14.13 -6.77
N ILE A 570 8.22 13.58 -6.01
CA ILE A 570 7.90 12.87 -4.75
C ILE A 570 7.23 13.79 -3.73
N PHE A 571 7.46 15.10 -3.82
CA PHE A 571 6.82 16.08 -2.97
C PHE A 571 5.52 16.60 -3.59
N PHE A 572 5.50 16.85 -4.91
CA PHE A 572 4.31 17.37 -5.58
C PHE A 572 3.12 16.41 -5.57
N VAL A 573 3.35 15.09 -5.50
CA VAL A 573 2.27 14.09 -5.39
C VAL A 573 1.41 14.25 -4.14
N ASN A 574 1.94 14.86 -3.08
CA ASN A 574 1.22 15.13 -1.84
C ASN A 574 0.16 16.24 -1.98
N ILE A 575 0.34 17.17 -2.93
CA ILE A 575 -0.52 18.34 -3.12
C ILE A 575 -1.98 17.95 -3.42
N PRO A 576 -2.29 17.17 -4.48
CA PRO A 576 -3.67 16.81 -4.79
C PRO A 576 -4.34 16.03 -3.64
N LEU A 577 -3.58 15.19 -2.94
CA LEU A 577 -4.07 14.40 -1.83
C LEU A 577 -4.44 15.29 -0.62
N GLY A 578 -3.60 16.28 -0.32
CA GLY A 578 -3.84 17.23 0.77
C GLY A 578 -4.98 18.20 0.47
N VAL A 579 -5.08 18.69 -0.77
CA VAL A 579 -6.21 19.52 -1.22
C VAL A 579 -7.52 18.75 -1.12
N ALA A 580 -7.53 17.48 -1.56
CA ALA A 580 -8.73 16.63 -1.44
C ALA A 580 -9.12 16.39 0.03
N ALA A 581 -8.15 16.08 0.90
CA ALA A 581 -8.39 15.90 2.34
C ALA A 581 -8.98 17.16 2.99
N ALA A 582 -8.36 18.32 2.75
CA ALA A 582 -8.80 19.61 3.26
C ALA A 582 -10.21 19.97 2.75
N TRP A 583 -10.48 19.77 1.45
CA TRP A 583 -11.78 20.04 0.85
C TRP A 583 -12.90 19.21 1.51
N VAL A 584 -12.67 17.91 1.73
CA VAL A 584 -13.65 17.04 2.40
C VAL A 584 -13.87 17.47 3.85
N LEU A 585 -12.80 17.77 4.60
CA LEU A 585 -12.91 18.24 5.99
C LEU A 585 -13.72 19.54 6.09
N VAL A 586 -13.42 20.53 5.24
CA VAL A 586 -14.13 21.81 5.24
C VAL A 586 -15.63 21.61 5.01
N ARG A 587 -16.00 20.73 4.07
CA ARG A 587 -17.38 20.53 3.60
C ARG A 587 -18.22 19.55 4.43
N LYS A 588 -17.60 18.58 5.12
CA LYS A 588 -18.31 17.43 5.71
C LYS A 588 -18.05 17.21 7.19
N PHE A 589 -17.04 17.87 7.75
CA PHE A 589 -16.76 17.78 9.18
C PHE A 589 -17.21 19.08 9.84
N ASP A 590 -18.38 19.06 10.47
CA ASP A 590 -18.86 20.15 11.30
C ASP A 590 -18.68 19.76 12.76
N GLU A 591 -17.75 20.46 13.41
CA GLU A 591 -17.37 20.22 14.79
C GLU A 591 -18.22 21.09 15.72
N LYS A 592 -18.93 20.46 16.66
CA LYS A 592 -19.58 21.15 17.77
C LYS A 592 -18.60 21.17 18.93
N ILE A 593 -18.01 22.34 19.19
CA ILE A 593 -17.06 22.52 20.29
C ILE A 593 -17.87 22.49 21.60
N GLY A 594 -17.63 21.46 22.43
CA GLY A 594 -18.19 21.37 23.79
C GLY A 594 -17.48 22.33 24.76
N ASP A 595 -17.74 22.19 26.07
CA ASP A 595 -17.11 23.03 27.09
C ASP A 595 -15.58 22.99 26.98
N LYS A 596 -14.98 24.16 26.84
CA LYS A 596 -13.54 24.33 26.67
C LYS A 596 -12.83 23.98 27.97
N THR A 597 -12.30 22.76 28.07
CA THR A 597 -11.35 22.41 29.11
C THR A 597 -10.05 23.20 28.89
N ARG A 598 -9.70 24.05 29.86
CA ARG A 598 -8.46 24.84 29.84
C ARG A 598 -7.27 23.92 30.12
N HIS A 599 -6.66 23.39 29.07
CA HIS A 599 -5.39 22.66 29.16
C HIS A 599 -4.20 23.63 29.22
N GLN A 600 -3.17 23.33 30.01
CA GLN A 600 -1.93 24.12 30.04
C GLN A 600 -0.86 23.51 29.14
N ILE A 601 -0.38 24.25 28.14
CA ILE A 601 0.65 23.78 27.20
C ILE A 601 2.03 23.98 27.84
N ASP A 602 2.85 22.92 27.86
CA ASP A 602 4.23 23.00 28.32
C ASP A 602 5.14 23.48 27.19
N TYR A 603 5.14 24.80 26.96
CA TYR A 603 6.02 25.42 25.97
C TYR A 603 7.49 25.31 26.36
N ALA A 604 7.82 25.36 27.65
CA ALA A 604 9.19 25.27 28.12
C ALA A 604 9.76 23.88 27.84
N GLY A 605 9.04 22.82 28.19
CA GLY A 605 9.39 21.44 27.86
C GLY A 605 9.52 21.23 26.35
N ALA A 606 8.57 21.73 25.56
CA ALA A 606 8.62 21.61 24.10
C ALA A 606 9.85 22.29 23.48
N ILE A 607 10.20 23.51 23.94
CA ILE A 607 11.37 24.25 23.44
C ILE A 607 12.66 23.54 23.85
N LEU A 608 12.78 23.10 25.11
CA LEU A 608 13.96 22.39 25.59
C LEU A 608 14.18 21.07 24.84
N LEU A 609 13.10 20.32 24.57
CA LEU A 609 13.15 19.11 23.77
C LEU A 609 13.52 19.42 22.31
N ALA A 610 12.95 20.46 21.71
CA ALA A 610 13.29 20.87 20.34
C ALA A 610 14.77 21.20 20.21
N VAL A 611 15.26 22.12 21.05
CA VAL A 611 16.64 22.63 20.96
C VAL A 611 17.63 21.56 21.39
N GLY A 612 17.37 20.86 22.50
CA GLY A 612 18.23 19.77 22.97
C GLY A 612 18.29 18.61 21.98
N GLY A 613 17.15 18.22 21.40
CA GLY A 613 17.07 17.23 20.34
C GLY A 613 17.79 17.66 19.06
N SER A 614 17.62 18.91 18.62
CA SER A 614 18.32 19.45 17.45
C SER A 614 19.84 19.48 17.66
N LEU A 615 20.33 19.87 18.85
CA LEU A 615 21.76 19.83 19.17
C LEU A 615 22.31 18.41 19.24
N LEU A 616 21.53 17.45 19.77
CA LEU A 616 21.90 16.04 19.76
C LEU A 616 22.05 15.52 18.33
N LEU A 617 21.06 15.79 17.47
CA LEU A 617 21.12 15.40 16.05
C LEU A 617 22.28 16.12 15.33
N LEU A 618 22.53 17.39 15.63
CA LEU A 618 23.64 18.16 15.09
C LEU A 618 24.99 17.54 15.44
N GLY A 619 25.20 17.23 16.73
CA GLY A 619 26.41 16.59 17.19
C GLY A 619 26.62 15.20 16.58
N LEU A 620 25.54 14.42 16.39
CA LEU A 620 25.62 13.10 15.77
C LEU A 620 25.90 13.15 14.27
N LEU A 621 25.25 14.05 13.53
CA LEU A 621 25.31 14.08 12.07
C LEU A 621 26.51 14.84 11.51
N GLU A 622 26.93 15.92 12.19
CA GLU A 622 28.05 16.76 11.75
C GLU A 622 29.36 16.42 12.47
N GLY A 623 29.29 15.67 13.59
CA GLY A 623 30.45 15.12 14.28
C GLY A 623 31.23 14.15 13.39
N GLY A 624 32.53 14.40 13.22
CA GLY A 624 33.40 13.69 12.29
C GLY A 624 33.22 14.06 10.82
N VAL A 625 32.39 15.06 10.50
CA VAL A 625 32.16 15.54 9.13
C VAL A 625 32.58 17.01 8.99
N MET A 626 31.94 17.91 9.73
CA MET A 626 32.28 19.34 9.73
C MET A 626 33.36 19.66 10.77
N TRP A 627 33.46 18.84 11.80
CA TRP A 627 34.41 19.00 12.89
C TRP A 627 34.76 17.63 13.48
N ASP A 628 35.97 17.46 13.99
CA ASP A 628 36.38 16.21 14.63
C ASP A 628 35.53 15.89 15.87
N TRP A 629 35.30 14.60 16.13
CA TRP A 629 34.59 14.14 17.32
C TRP A 629 35.24 14.61 18.64
N GLY A 630 36.58 14.72 18.66
CA GLY A 630 37.34 15.20 19.81
C GLY A 630 37.48 16.72 19.90
N SER A 631 36.98 17.47 18.92
CA SER A 631 37.09 18.94 18.91
C SER A 631 36.26 19.59 20.02
N THR A 632 36.69 20.78 20.46
CA THR A 632 35.94 21.59 21.41
C THR A 632 34.50 21.83 20.95
N THR A 633 34.29 22.03 19.64
CA THR A 633 32.95 22.22 19.05
C THR A 633 32.04 21.02 19.26
N SER A 634 32.50 19.80 18.96
CA SER A 634 31.74 18.56 19.22
C SER A 634 31.35 18.43 20.69
N ILE A 635 32.33 18.61 21.58
CA ILE A 635 32.14 18.46 23.02
C ILE A 635 31.12 19.48 23.53
N VAL A 636 31.24 20.74 23.13
CA VAL A 636 30.31 21.81 23.54
C VAL A 636 28.89 21.55 23.04
N ILE A 637 28.71 21.15 21.77
CA ILE A 637 27.39 20.86 21.19
C ILE A 637 26.72 19.69 21.91
N LEU A 638 27.44 18.57 22.09
CA LEU A 638 26.91 17.38 22.75
C LEU A 638 26.67 17.62 24.23
N ALA A 639 27.57 18.31 24.93
CA ALA A 639 27.36 18.67 26.34
C ALA A 639 26.15 19.60 26.49
N ALA A 640 25.99 20.60 25.62
CA ALA A 640 24.82 21.49 25.63
C ALA A 640 23.53 20.71 25.34
N ALA A 641 23.54 19.76 24.40
CA ALA A 641 22.41 18.87 24.15
C ALA A 641 22.01 18.09 25.43
N VAL A 642 22.99 17.47 26.10
CA VAL A 642 22.77 16.74 27.36
C VAL A 642 22.22 17.67 28.43
N VAL A 643 22.79 18.85 28.63
CA VAL A 643 22.33 19.84 29.62
C VAL A 643 20.88 20.25 29.35
N LEU A 644 20.52 20.55 28.10
CA LEU A 644 19.16 20.93 27.74
C LEU A 644 18.16 19.78 27.88
N LEU A 645 18.55 18.55 27.55
CA LEU A 645 17.69 17.37 27.73
C LEU A 645 17.53 17.01 29.22
N VAL A 646 18.55 17.23 30.06
CA VAL A 646 18.43 17.14 31.52
C VAL A 646 17.52 18.24 32.04
N ALA A 647 17.68 19.48 31.57
CA ALA A 647 16.79 20.58 31.93
C ALA A 647 15.34 20.30 31.52
N PHE A 648 15.11 19.70 30.35
CA PHE A 648 13.79 19.23 29.90
C PHE A 648 13.18 18.27 30.94
N VAL A 649 13.92 17.24 31.36
CA VAL A 649 13.46 16.31 32.40
C VAL A 649 13.14 17.03 33.71
N LEU A 650 13.93 18.04 34.11
CA LEU A 650 13.69 18.80 35.34
C LEU A 650 12.44 19.70 35.25
N VAL A 651 12.17 20.30 34.09
CA VAL A 651 10.96 21.10 33.82
C VAL A 651 9.72 20.21 33.80
N GLU A 652 9.80 19.06 33.13
CA GLU A 652 8.73 18.06 33.06
C GLU A 652 8.32 17.52 34.44
N ARG A 653 9.23 17.52 35.44
CA ARG A 653 8.88 17.18 36.84
C ARG A 653 7.91 18.17 37.48
N ARG A 654 7.89 19.42 37.00
CA ARG A 654 7.10 20.53 37.57
C ARG A 654 5.93 20.92 36.69
N ALA A 655 5.89 20.47 35.43
CA ALA A 655 4.82 20.75 34.49
C ALA A 655 3.49 20.15 35.00
N ALA A 656 2.41 20.94 34.91
CA ALA A 656 1.07 20.47 35.28
C ALA A 656 0.57 19.39 34.31
N GLU A 657 0.90 19.53 33.03
CA GLU A 657 0.57 18.58 31.96
C GLU A 657 1.85 18.27 31.14
N PRO A 658 2.73 17.40 31.66
CA PRO A 658 4.00 17.05 31.02
C PRO A 658 3.84 16.42 29.63
N ILE A 659 4.81 16.66 28.72
CA ILE A 659 4.91 15.95 27.43
C ILE A 659 5.20 14.47 27.66
N LEU A 660 6.13 14.17 28.56
CA LEU A 660 6.50 12.81 28.95
C LEU A 660 6.40 12.67 30.48
N PRO A 661 5.25 12.23 31.00
CA PRO A 661 5.07 12.09 32.44
C PRO A 661 6.05 11.09 33.03
N LEU A 662 6.92 11.56 33.92
CA LEU A 662 8.05 10.79 34.43
C LEU A 662 7.65 9.62 35.32
N TRP A 663 6.41 9.58 35.82
CA TRP A 663 5.89 8.40 36.52
C TRP A 663 5.85 7.16 35.61
N VAL A 664 5.75 7.35 34.29
CA VAL A 664 5.83 6.28 33.29
C VAL A 664 7.17 5.56 33.40
N LEU A 665 8.24 6.30 33.71
CA LEU A 665 9.59 5.76 33.90
C LEU A 665 9.75 4.93 35.19
N GLY A 666 8.79 5.00 36.10
CA GLY A 666 8.77 4.22 37.34
C GLY A 666 8.24 2.79 37.16
N GLN A 667 7.55 2.49 36.05
CA GLN A 667 6.92 1.18 35.84
C GLN A 667 7.70 0.32 34.85
N ARG A 668 8.11 -0.88 35.27
CA ARG A 668 8.92 -1.80 34.45
C ARG A 668 8.27 -2.18 33.11
N VAL A 669 6.94 -2.38 33.09
CA VAL A 669 6.19 -2.69 31.86
C VAL A 669 6.26 -1.53 30.88
N LEU A 670 6.04 -0.30 31.36
CA LEU A 670 6.09 0.91 30.55
C LEU A 670 7.50 1.20 30.04
N ASN A 671 8.52 1.03 30.88
CA ASN A 671 9.93 1.17 30.48
C ASN A 671 10.30 0.20 29.37
N SER A 672 9.91 -1.07 29.51
CA SER A 672 10.18 -2.10 28.50
C SER A 672 9.45 -1.78 27.19
N ALA A 673 8.18 -1.38 27.26
CA ALA A 673 7.39 -1.01 26.10
C ALA A 673 7.93 0.24 25.37
N ASN A 674 8.32 1.27 26.12
CA ASN A 674 8.88 2.51 25.56
C ASN A 674 10.28 2.30 24.99
N SER A 675 11.13 1.51 25.65
CA SER A 675 12.46 1.15 25.15
C SER A 675 12.35 0.31 23.87
N ALA A 676 11.42 -0.66 23.84
CA ALA A 676 11.11 -1.41 22.63
C ALA A 676 10.60 -0.49 21.51
N ALA A 677 9.71 0.45 21.80
CA ALA A 677 9.21 1.41 20.83
C ALA A 677 10.31 2.29 20.24
N LEU A 678 11.24 2.77 21.08
CA LEU A 678 12.42 3.53 20.65
C LEU A 678 13.30 2.71 19.69
N LEU A 679 13.65 1.48 20.06
CA LEU A 679 14.48 0.60 19.23
C LEU A 679 13.78 0.18 17.93
N ILE A 680 12.46 -0.03 17.97
CA ILE A 680 11.64 -0.27 16.78
C ILE A 680 11.70 0.94 15.83
N GLY A 681 11.57 2.16 16.36
CA GLY A 681 11.69 3.39 15.55
C GLY A 681 13.06 3.52 14.90
N LEU A 682 14.11 3.29 15.70
CA LEU A 682 15.51 3.32 15.26
C LEU A 682 15.76 2.34 14.11
N LEU A 683 15.33 1.08 14.26
CA LEU A 683 15.49 0.06 13.23
C LEU A 683 14.64 0.34 11.99
N MET A 684 13.39 0.73 12.20
CA MET A 684 12.42 0.91 11.12
C MET A 684 12.83 2.02 10.17
N ILE A 685 13.05 3.24 10.68
CA ILE A 685 13.42 4.37 9.80
C ILE A 685 14.92 4.30 9.47
N GLY A 686 15.78 3.97 10.43
CA GLY A 686 17.21 3.88 10.20
C GLY A 686 17.55 2.94 9.05
N LEU A 687 17.04 1.70 9.04
CA LEU A 687 17.27 0.78 7.92
C LEU A 687 16.55 1.21 6.63
N SER A 688 15.34 1.78 6.75
CA SER A 688 14.60 2.27 5.57
C SER A 688 15.41 3.29 4.76
N THR A 689 16.24 4.08 5.44
CA THR A 689 17.08 5.11 4.84
C THR A 689 18.26 4.53 4.04
N TYR A 690 18.89 3.43 4.50
CA TYR A 690 20.12 2.89 3.88
C TYR A 690 19.89 1.70 2.95
N VAL A 691 18.81 0.93 3.12
CA VAL A 691 18.51 -0.23 2.26
C VAL A 691 18.36 0.17 0.78
N PRO A 692 17.58 1.20 0.41
CA PRO A 692 17.47 1.60 -0.99
C PRO A 692 18.78 2.16 -1.54
N LEU A 693 19.55 2.85 -0.71
CA LEU A 693 20.86 3.38 -1.06
C LEU A 693 21.84 2.24 -1.40
N TYR A 694 21.87 1.18 -0.60
CA TYR A 694 22.68 -0.02 -0.90
C TYR A 694 22.23 -0.69 -2.20
N ALA A 695 20.92 -0.89 -2.37
CA ALA A 695 20.37 -1.54 -3.55
C ALA A 695 20.70 -0.77 -4.85
N GLN A 696 20.67 0.56 -4.83
CA GLN A 696 20.95 1.38 -6.01
C GLN A 696 22.45 1.53 -6.25
N SER A 697 23.19 1.95 -5.22
CA SER A 697 24.57 2.40 -5.39
C SER A 697 25.60 1.28 -5.24
N VAL A 698 25.26 0.14 -4.60
CA VAL A 698 26.16 -1.02 -4.45
C VAL A 698 25.72 -2.17 -5.36
N LEU A 699 24.44 -2.57 -5.31
CA LEU A 699 23.93 -3.65 -6.15
C LEU A 699 23.62 -3.19 -7.60
N GLY A 700 23.73 -1.90 -7.90
CA GLY A 700 23.56 -1.36 -9.25
C GLY A 700 22.14 -1.44 -9.80
N THR A 701 21.14 -1.48 -8.93
CA THR A 701 19.74 -1.63 -9.35
C THR A 701 19.03 -0.29 -9.52
N SER A 702 17.92 -0.29 -10.26
CA SER A 702 17.12 0.93 -10.45
C SER A 702 16.41 1.35 -9.14
N ALA A 703 16.05 2.63 -9.04
CA ALA A 703 15.36 3.16 -7.87
C ALA A 703 14.01 2.45 -7.63
N LEU A 704 13.35 2.00 -8.70
CA LEU A 704 12.14 1.19 -8.62
C LEU A 704 12.37 -0.16 -7.91
N VAL A 705 13.45 -0.88 -8.25
CA VAL A 705 13.78 -2.18 -7.64
C VAL A 705 14.19 -2.02 -6.18
N ALA A 706 14.99 -1.00 -5.88
CA ALA A 706 15.34 -0.62 -4.52
C ALA A 706 14.09 -0.27 -3.68
N GLY A 707 13.11 0.38 -4.31
CA GLY A 707 11.83 0.67 -3.67
C GLY A 707 11.04 -0.57 -3.29
N PHE A 708 10.94 -1.57 -4.16
CA PHE A 708 10.26 -2.83 -3.80
C PHE A 708 10.99 -3.61 -2.71
N THR A 709 12.32 -3.51 -2.67
CA THR A 709 13.14 -4.09 -1.60
C THR A 709 12.75 -3.51 -0.25
N LEU A 710 12.59 -2.17 -0.17
CA LEU A 710 12.10 -1.49 1.01
C LEU A 710 10.63 -1.84 1.31
N ALA A 711 9.79 -1.92 0.27
CA ALA A 711 8.38 -2.28 0.40
C ALA A 711 8.21 -3.61 1.13
N ALA A 712 9.11 -4.58 0.91
CA ALA A 712 9.12 -5.86 1.60
C ALA A 712 9.20 -5.71 3.14
N MET A 713 10.07 -4.84 3.66
CA MET A 713 10.14 -4.57 5.11
C MET A 713 8.83 -3.98 5.63
N THR A 714 8.31 -2.97 4.92
CA THR A 714 7.07 -2.30 5.32
C THR A 714 5.83 -3.20 5.19
N LEU A 715 5.87 -4.25 4.36
CA LEU A 715 4.80 -5.23 4.18
C LEU A 715 4.78 -6.30 5.27
N GLY A 716 5.96 -6.80 5.68
CA GLY A 716 6.08 -7.79 6.75
C GLY A 716 5.45 -7.30 8.06
N TRP A 717 5.53 -6.00 8.32
CA TRP A 717 5.04 -5.38 9.54
C TRP A 717 3.51 -5.48 9.73
N PRO A 718 2.64 -4.96 8.85
CA PRO A 718 1.18 -5.09 9.00
C PRO A 718 0.69 -6.53 9.07
N ILE A 719 1.33 -7.45 8.34
CA ILE A 719 1.00 -8.88 8.37
C ILE A 719 1.21 -9.43 9.78
N ALA A 720 2.40 -9.23 10.34
CA ALA A 720 2.71 -9.70 11.68
C ALA A 720 1.88 -8.98 12.76
N ALA A 721 1.69 -7.65 12.66
CA ALA A 721 0.88 -6.89 13.60
C ALA A 721 -0.59 -7.36 13.64
N SER A 722 -1.16 -7.71 12.48
CA SER A 722 -2.53 -8.25 12.38
C SER A 722 -2.66 -9.63 13.03
N LEU A 723 -1.57 -10.42 13.03
CA LEU A 723 -1.52 -11.75 13.64
C LEU A 723 -1.17 -11.71 15.14
N ALA A 724 -0.43 -10.68 15.58
CA ALA A 724 0.07 -10.53 16.95
C ALA A 724 -1.06 -10.63 17.99
N GLY A 725 -2.22 -10.04 17.69
CA GLY A 725 -3.45 -10.13 18.49
C GLY A 725 -3.77 -11.54 19.00
N ARG A 726 -3.71 -12.53 18.11
CA ARG A 726 -4.05 -13.92 18.43
C ARG A 726 -2.97 -14.62 19.24
N ILE A 727 -1.72 -14.17 19.09
CA ILE A 727 -0.56 -14.78 19.74
C ILE A 727 -0.45 -14.26 21.16
N TYR A 728 -0.44 -12.93 21.37
CA TYR A 728 -0.27 -12.39 22.71
C TYR A 728 -1.44 -12.70 23.65
N LEU A 729 -2.65 -12.91 23.12
CA LEU A 729 -3.79 -13.39 23.91
C LEU A 729 -3.64 -14.85 24.37
N ARG A 730 -2.79 -15.65 23.73
CA ARG A 730 -2.55 -17.06 24.08
C ARG A 730 -1.29 -17.25 24.92
N VAL A 731 -0.18 -16.62 24.52
CA VAL A 731 1.15 -16.84 25.12
C VAL A 731 1.69 -15.63 25.89
N GLY A 732 0.94 -14.53 25.94
CA GLY A 732 1.30 -13.30 26.65
C GLY A 732 2.08 -12.28 25.82
N PHE A 733 2.10 -11.03 26.31
CA PHE A 733 2.75 -9.89 25.65
C PHE A 733 4.26 -10.06 25.53
N ARG A 734 4.96 -10.33 26.64
CA ARG A 734 6.42 -10.50 26.68
C ARG A 734 6.90 -11.57 25.71
N THR A 735 6.27 -12.76 25.72
CA THR A 735 6.65 -13.88 24.85
C THR A 735 6.50 -13.51 23.38
N THR A 736 5.38 -12.85 23.02
CA THR A 736 5.13 -12.40 21.65
C THR A 736 6.14 -11.36 21.19
N MET A 737 6.45 -10.39 22.05
CA MET A 737 7.47 -9.37 21.78
C MET A 737 8.87 -10.00 21.67
N THR A 738 9.18 -11.00 22.49
CA THR A 738 10.49 -11.68 22.46
C THR A 738 10.65 -12.46 21.16
N LEU A 739 9.60 -13.17 20.73
CA LEU A 739 9.55 -13.83 19.43
C LEU A 739 9.79 -12.81 18.29
N GLY A 740 9.10 -11.68 18.34
CA GLY A 740 9.31 -10.59 17.39
C GLY A 740 10.76 -10.10 17.37
N ALA A 741 11.33 -9.79 18.52
CA ALA A 741 12.71 -9.32 18.65
C ALA A 741 13.73 -10.34 18.14
N ILE A 742 13.54 -11.63 18.40
CA ILE A 742 14.40 -12.71 17.86
C ILE A 742 14.32 -12.74 16.33
N ILE A 743 13.11 -12.60 15.75
CA ILE A 743 12.95 -12.53 14.29
C ILE A 743 13.69 -11.31 13.71
N VAL A 744 13.70 -10.18 14.41
CA VAL A 744 14.49 -9.01 13.98
C VAL A 744 16.00 -9.29 14.04
N VAL A 745 16.49 -9.99 15.07
CA VAL A 745 17.89 -10.43 15.13
C VAL A 745 18.24 -11.34 13.97
N LEU A 746 17.39 -12.32 13.64
CA LEU A 746 17.58 -13.21 12.49
C LEU A 746 17.59 -12.43 11.18
N GLY A 747 16.64 -11.51 10.98
CA GLY A 747 16.58 -10.66 9.80
C GLY A 747 17.80 -9.73 9.67
N SER A 748 18.28 -9.18 10.77
CA SER A 748 19.51 -8.36 10.80
C SER A 748 20.74 -9.22 10.51
N GLY A 749 20.78 -10.47 11.00
CA GLY A 749 21.82 -11.43 10.64
C GLY A 749 21.84 -11.78 9.15
N LEU A 750 20.66 -11.95 8.53
CA LEU A 750 20.57 -12.11 7.07
C LEU A 750 21.07 -10.89 6.31
N LEU A 751 20.83 -9.69 6.85
CA LEU A 751 21.30 -8.43 6.28
C LEU A 751 22.83 -8.31 6.31
N LEU A 752 23.48 -8.80 7.38
CA LEU A 752 24.94 -8.91 7.47
C LEU A 752 25.56 -9.90 6.47
N MET A 753 24.76 -10.79 5.88
CA MET A 753 25.23 -11.69 4.82
C MET A 753 25.14 -11.06 3.43
N VAL A 754 24.60 -9.84 3.31
CA VAL A 754 24.50 -9.13 2.03
C VAL A 754 25.85 -8.51 1.69
N GLY A 755 26.43 -8.97 0.57
CA GLY A 755 27.63 -8.41 -0.04
C GLY A 755 27.35 -7.76 -1.41
N PRO A 756 28.38 -7.25 -2.10
CA PRO A 756 28.23 -6.63 -3.42
C PRO A 756 27.70 -7.58 -4.50
N ASP A 757 27.99 -8.88 -4.38
CA ASP A 757 27.54 -9.92 -5.33
C ASP A 757 26.17 -10.53 -4.95
N SER A 758 25.53 -10.04 -3.89
CA SER A 758 24.25 -10.58 -3.43
C SER A 758 23.10 -10.20 -4.34
N SER A 759 22.15 -11.13 -4.51
CA SER A 759 20.92 -10.81 -5.23
C SER A 759 20.03 -9.84 -4.43
N VAL A 760 19.30 -8.98 -5.14
CA VAL A 760 18.27 -8.11 -4.54
C VAL A 760 17.24 -8.89 -3.72
N LEU A 761 16.94 -10.12 -4.16
CA LEU A 761 15.99 -10.99 -3.45
C LEU A 761 16.47 -11.34 -2.05
N HIS A 762 17.78 -11.54 -1.85
CA HIS A 762 18.36 -11.76 -0.53
C HIS A 762 18.12 -10.54 0.36
N LEU A 763 18.43 -9.34 -0.15
CA LEU A 763 18.21 -8.08 0.56
C LEU A 763 16.73 -7.87 0.90
N ALA A 764 15.82 -8.12 -0.05
CA ALA A 764 14.38 -8.02 0.15
C ALA A 764 13.85 -9.05 1.16
N ALA A 765 14.38 -10.27 1.17
CA ALA A 765 14.03 -11.31 2.14
C ALA A 765 14.47 -10.92 3.56
N ALA A 766 15.70 -10.41 3.73
CA ALA A 766 16.18 -9.90 5.02
C ALA A 766 15.27 -8.78 5.54
N CYS A 767 14.95 -7.80 4.68
CA CYS A 767 14.00 -6.73 4.94
C CYS A 767 12.62 -7.25 5.36
N PHE A 768 12.06 -8.22 4.64
CA PHE A 768 10.76 -8.82 4.95
C PHE A 768 10.74 -9.49 6.33
N VAL A 769 11.79 -10.25 6.66
CA VAL A 769 11.95 -10.90 7.96
C VAL A 769 12.02 -9.87 9.09
N ILE A 770 12.82 -8.79 8.92
CA ILE A 770 12.88 -7.67 9.87
C ILE A 770 11.49 -7.07 10.07
N GLY A 771 10.76 -6.80 8.98
CA GLY A 771 9.39 -6.28 9.02
C GLY A 771 8.44 -7.14 9.87
N ILE A 772 8.47 -8.46 9.70
CA ILE A 772 7.67 -9.41 10.51
C ILE A 772 8.03 -9.29 12.00
N GLY A 773 9.32 -9.29 12.31
CA GLY A 773 9.78 -9.19 13.70
C GLY A 773 9.37 -7.88 14.38
N LEU A 774 9.47 -6.76 13.65
CA LEU A 774 8.99 -5.46 14.12
C LEU A 774 7.49 -5.47 14.39
N GLY A 775 6.68 -6.18 13.60
CA GLY A 775 5.24 -6.28 13.84
C GLY A 775 4.81 -7.09 15.06
N PHE A 776 5.49 -8.22 15.30
CA PHE A 776 5.27 -8.98 16.54
C PHE A 776 5.80 -8.27 17.78
N SER A 777 6.62 -7.23 17.64
CA SER A 777 7.11 -6.43 18.76
C SER A 777 6.27 -5.17 18.99
N ALA A 778 5.96 -4.42 17.92
CA ALA A 778 5.31 -3.12 17.99
C ALA A 778 3.88 -3.18 18.53
N SER A 779 3.04 -4.05 17.98
CA SER A 779 1.63 -4.16 18.38
C SER A 779 1.47 -4.54 19.86
N PRO A 780 2.07 -5.64 20.36
CA PRO A 780 1.95 -5.99 21.77
C PRO A 780 2.64 -5.00 22.71
N SER A 781 3.64 -4.22 22.29
CA SER A 781 4.26 -3.21 23.15
C SER A 781 3.27 -2.12 23.61
N VAL A 782 2.47 -1.59 22.68
CA VAL A 782 1.46 -0.58 22.96
C VAL A 782 0.33 -1.16 23.81
N VAL A 783 -0.14 -2.36 23.46
CA VAL A 783 -1.23 -3.01 24.18
C VAL A 783 -0.80 -3.39 25.61
N ALA A 784 0.42 -3.90 25.79
CA ALA A 784 0.98 -4.18 27.12
C ALA A 784 1.02 -2.92 28.00
N ALA A 785 1.46 -1.79 27.43
CA ALA A 785 1.47 -0.51 28.13
C ALA A 785 0.05 -0.08 28.55
N GLN A 786 -0.91 -0.16 27.63
CA GLN A 786 -2.32 0.18 27.89
C GLN A 786 -2.98 -0.74 28.94
N SER A 787 -2.63 -2.02 28.97
CA SER A 787 -3.16 -2.98 29.94
C SER A 787 -2.57 -2.84 31.34
N SER A 788 -1.42 -2.17 31.48
CA SER A 788 -0.74 -1.98 32.76
C SER A 788 -1.25 -0.79 33.60
N VAL A 789 -2.12 0.05 33.03
CA VAL A 789 -2.60 1.28 33.65
C VAL A 789 -4.12 1.44 33.58
N ASP A 790 -4.65 2.30 34.44
CA ASP A 790 -6.08 2.61 34.52
C ASP A 790 -6.57 3.37 33.28
N TRP A 791 -7.85 3.21 32.94
CA TRP A 791 -8.46 3.70 31.70
C TRP A 791 -8.15 5.18 31.41
N GLN A 792 -8.21 6.03 32.43
CA GLN A 792 -7.98 7.48 32.36
C GLN A 792 -6.55 7.83 31.89
N THR A 793 -5.57 6.95 32.10
CA THR A 793 -4.15 7.19 31.76
C THR A 793 -3.68 6.42 30.52
N ARG A 794 -4.57 5.64 29.87
CA ARG A 794 -4.22 4.88 28.67
C ARG A 794 -3.74 5.75 27.50
N GLY A 795 -4.36 6.93 27.34
CA GLY A 795 -3.94 7.91 26.33
C GLY A 795 -2.50 8.38 26.56
N VAL A 796 -2.15 8.63 27.82
CA VAL A 796 -0.81 9.07 28.23
C VAL A 796 0.26 8.02 27.92
N VAL A 797 0.05 6.76 28.30
CA VAL A 797 1.04 5.70 28.04
C VAL A 797 1.15 5.36 26.55
N THR A 798 0.05 5.47 25.80
CA THR A 798 0.07 5.31 24.34
C THR A 798 0.86 6.44 23.69
N GLY A 799 0.63 7.67 24.12
CA GLY A 799 1.39 8.85 23.69
C GLY A 799 2.88 8.71 23.98
N ALA A 800 3.25 8.30 25.20
CA ALA A 800 4.64 8.06 25.59
C ALA A 800 5.32 6.99 24.72
N ASN A 801 4.62 5.91 24.37
CA ASN A 801 5.13 4.87 23.49
C ASN A 801 5.37 5.40 22.06
N MET A 802 4.40 6.12 21.50
CA MET A 802 4.50 6.74 20.17
C MET A 802 5.59 7.81 20.10
N PHE A 803 5.72 8.61 21.16
CA PHE A 803 6.79 9.57 21.34
C PHE A 803 8.15 8.89 21.35
N SER A 804 8.31 7.85 22.17
CA SER A 804 9.55 7.05 22.25
C SER A 804 9.93 6.49 20.88
N ARG A 805 8.95 5.98 20.12
CA ARG A 805 9.18 5.51 18.74
C ARG A 805 9.63 6.62 17.81
N SER A 806 9.03 7.80 17.88
CA SER A 806 9.36 8.94 17.01
C SER A 806 10.77 9.48 17.30
N VAL A 807 11.14 9.58 18.58
CA VAL A 807 12.50 9.92 19.01
C VAL A 807 13.48 8.87 18.51
N GLY A 808 13.15 7.58 18.69
CA GLY A 808 13.96 6.47 18.18
C GLY A 808 14.20 6.55 16.67
N SER A 809 13.17 6.89 15.89
CA SER A 809 13.30 7.09 14.44
C SER A 809 14.24 8.23 14.07
N ALA A 810 14.11 9.40 14.72
CA ALA A 810 14.97 10.56 14.44
C ALA A 810 16.43 10.30 14.84
N VAL A 811 16.64 9.76 16.04
CA VAL A 811 17.99 9.40 16.54
C VAL A 811 18.58 8.25 15.74
N GLY A 812 17.79 7.28 15.31
CA GLY A 812 18.26 6.13 14.55
C GLY A 812 18.83 6.51 13.19
N VAL A 813 18.16 7.41 12.46
CA VAL A 813 18.71 7.93 11.21
C VAL A 813 20.00 8.71 11.47
N ALA A 814 20.03 9.54 12.52
CA ALA A 814 21.23 10.29 12.86
C ALA A 814 22.41 9.40 13.27
N LEU A 815 22.17 8.37 14.08
CA LEU A 815 23.18 7.43 14.53
C LEU A 815 23.73 6.60 13.37
N PHE A 816 22.87 6.05 12.52
CA PHE A 816 23.32 5.30 11.34
C PHE A 816 23.97 6.22 10.30
N GLY A 817 23.56 7.49 10.22
CA GLY A 817 24.27 8.54 9.49
C GLY A 817 25.67 8.79 10.00
N ALA A 818 25.83 8.95 11.31
CA ALA A 818 27.13 9.12 11.95
C ALA A 818 28.07 7.94 11.62
N VAL A 819 27.55 6.70 11.73
CA VAL A 819 28.30 5.47 11.40
C VAL A 819 28.71 5.47 9.93
N ALA A 820 27.76 5.66 9.01
CA ALA A 820 28.06 5.66 7.58
C ALA A 820 29.06 6.77 7.21
N ASN A 821 28.86 7.99 7.71
CA ASN A 821 29.73 9.13 7.45
C ASN A 821 31.15 8.91 8.00
N ALA A 822 31.29 8.33 9.19
CA ALA A 822 32.61 8.01 9.77
C ALA A 822 33.39 7.01 8.91
N VAL A 823 32.72 5.98 8.38
CA VAL A 823 33.37 5.00 7.49
C VAL A 823 33.76 5.64 6.16
N VAL A 824 32.86 6.44 5.58
CA VAL A 824 33.14 7.17 4.34
C VAL A 824 34.35 8.10 4.54
N ALA A 825 34.38 8.90 5.61
CA ALA A 825 35.50 9.78 5.94
C ALA A 825 36.82 9.00 6.12
N SER A 826 36.80 7.89 6.87
CA SER A 826 38.00 7.06 7.11
C SER A 826 38.61 6.46 5.83
N ARG A 827 37.79 6.23 4.80
CA ARG A 827 38.21 5.58 3.54
C ARG A 827 38.55 6.56 2.42
N LEU A 828 38.01 7.78 2.45
CA LEU A 828 38.32 8.84 1.48
C LEU A 828 39.49 9.75 1.89
N GLY A 829 39.89 9.75 3.17
CA GLY A 829 41.01 10.57 3.66
C GLY A 829 40.70 12.08 3.59
N ASP A 830 41.74 12.92 3.46
CA ASP A 830 41.61 14.40 3.47
C ASP A 830 40.91 14.98 2.22
N ASN A 831 40.63 14.17 1.18
CA ASN A 831 39.91 14.59 -0.03
C ASN A 831 38.39 14.69 0.19
N HIS A 832 37.99 15.59 1.09
CA HIS A 832 36.59 15.87 1.44
C HIS A 832 35.74 16.38 0.27
N SER A 833 36.35 16.78 -0.86
CA SER A 833 35.66 17.21 -2.08
C SER A 833 34.99 16.06 -2.85
N ASP A 834 35.41 14.80 -2.67
CA ASP A 834 34.84 13.63 -3.36
C ASP A 834 33.64 13.01 -2.63
N LEU A 835 33.24 13.54 -1.47
CA LEU A 835 32.07 13.09 -0.70
C LEU A 835 30.74 13.25 -1.47
N GLN A 836 30.72 14.02 -2.56
CA GLN A 836 29.53 14.18 -3.41
C GLN A 836 29.26 13.00 -4.34
N LYS A 837 30.26 12.14 -4.60
CA LYS A 837 30.11 10.92 -5.43
C LYS A 837 30.86 9.76 -4.76
N VAL A 838 30.30 9.26 -3.66
CA VAL A 838 30.88 8.13 -2.92
C VAL A 838 30.89 6.87 -3.81
N PRO A 839 32.06 6.29 -4.13
CA PRO A 839 32.13 5.07 -4.93
C PRO A 839 31.48 3.88 -4.21
N ALA A 840 30.96 2.92 -4.98
CA ALA A 840 30.35 1.69 -4.45
C ALA A 840 31.28 0.94 -3.48
N GLY A 841 32.60 0.93 -3.75
CA GLY A 841 33.60 0.27 -2.89
C GLY A 841 33.82 0.94 -1.52
N VAL A 842 33.41 2.21 -1.36
CA VAL A 842 33.41 2.92 -0.06
C VAL A 842 32.03 2.83 0.59
N LEU A 843 30.97 2.91 -0.21
CA LEU A 843 29.60 2.89 0.29
C LEU A 843 29.19 1.51 0.82
N ALA A 844 29.60 0.42 0.16
CA ALA A 844 29.30 -0.94 0.59
C ALA A 844 29.73 -1.20 2.05
N PRO A 845 31.00 -0.96 2.46
CA PRO A 845 31.40 -1.13 3.84
C PRO A 845 30.73 -0.12 4.79
N ALA A 846 30.50 1.13 4.37
CA ALA A 846 29.82 2.13 5.20
C ALA A 846 28.39 1.71 5.58
N VAL A 847 27.64 1.17 4.62
CA VAL A 847 26.29 0.66 4.88
C VAL A 847 26.32 -0.70 5.59
N HIS A 848 27.36 -1.51 5.38
CA HIS A 848 27.53 -2.75 6.14
C HIS A 848 27.74 -2.48 7.64
N ASP A 849 28.45 -1.40 7.99
CA ASP A 849 28.59 -0.95 9.38
C ASP A 849 27.27 -0.45 9.98
N VAL A 850 26.40 0.15 9.17
CA VAL A 850 25.01 0.43 9.56
C VAL A 850 24.26 -0.87 9.87
N TYR A 851 24.48 -1.94 9.10
CA TYR A 851 23.86 -3.25 9.38
C TYR A 851 24.37 -3.88 10.68
N TYR A 852 25.65 -3.70 11.04
CA TYR A 852 26.14 -4.08 12.37
C TYR A 852 25.45 -3.28 13.49
N GLY A 853 25.29 -1.96 13.29
CA GLY A 853 24.53 -1.12 14.22
C GLY A 853 23.07 -1.57 14.37
N ALA A 854 22.43 -1.98 13.27
CA ALA A 854 21.08 -2.54 13.29
C ALA A 854 21.02 -3.89 14.02
N ALA A 855 21.99 -4.78 13.79
CA ALA A 855 22.07 -6.06 14.52
C ALA A 855 22.25 -5.83 16.03
N ALA A 856 23.10 -4.88 16.43
CA ALA A 856 23.26 -4.49 17.82
C ALA A 856 21.95 -3.94 18.42
N ALA A 857 21.25 -3.07 17.70
CA ALA A 857 19.95 -2.55 18.13
C ALA A 857 18.87 -3.65 18.22
N ALA A 858 18.91 -4.67 17.34
CA ALA A 858 18.04 -5.83 17.41
C ALA A 858 18.29 -6.68 18.66
N VAL A 859 19.55 -6.87 19.05
CA VAL A 859 19.91 -7.56 20.30
C VAL A 859 19.48 -6.73 21.52
N LEU A 860 19.66 -5.40 21.48
CA LEU A 860 19.16 -4.50 22.52
C LEU A 860 17.63 -4.55 22.61
N LEU A 861 16.93 -4.76 21.50
CA LEU A 861 15.47 -4.93 21.51
C LEU A 861 15.09 -6.20 22.27
N VAL A 862 15.80 -7.32 22.08
CA VAL A 862 15.60 -8.53 22.88
C VAL A 862 15.80 -8.22 24.37
N ALA A 863 16.90 -7.55 24.74
CA ALA A 863 17.17 -7.18 26.12
C ALA A 863 16.05 -6.29 26.72
N ALA A 864 15.64 -5.24 26.00
CA ALA A 864 14.57 -4.32 26.39
C ALA A 864 13.24 -5.05 26.65
N VAL A 865 12.93 -6.07 25.84
CA VAL A 865 11.73 -6.88 26.00
C VAL A 865 11.85 -7.85 27.17
N LEU A 866 13.02 -8.44 27.41
CA LEU A 866 13.24 -9.38 28.51
C LEU A 866 13.13 -8.72 29.90
N PHE A 867 13.34 -7.40 29.99
CA PHE A 867 13.04 -6.62 31.20
C PHE A 867 11.55 -6.56 31.55
N MET A 868 10.66 -6.89 30.61
CA MET A 868 9.22 -6.90 30.85
C MET A 868 8.86 -8.04 31.82
N PRO A 869 8.06 -7.80 32.87
CA PRO A 869 7.56 -8.86 33.76
C PRO A 869 6.74 -9.93 33.01
N ASN A 870 6.86 -11.20 33.43
CA ASN A 870 6.12 -12.32 32.82
C ASN A 870 4.60 -12.25 33.05
N ARG A 871 4.16 -11.63 34.14
CA ARG A 871 2.74 -11.42 34.46
C ARG A 871 2.47 -9.93 34.50
N ILE A 872 1.64 -9.46 33.58
CA ILE A 872 1.05 -8.13 33.64
C ILE A 872 -0.23 -8.29 34.43
N THR A 873 -0.24 -7.87 35.69
CA THR A 873 -1.46 -7.77 36.49
C THR A 873 -2.38 -6.77 35.81
N GLU A 874 -3.43 -7.25 35.14
CA GLU A 874 -4.51 -6.40 34.68
C GLU A 874 -5.13 -5.74 35.91
N ARG A 875 -5.07 -4.41 36.00
CA ARG A 875 -5.89 -3.71 36.99
C ARG A 875 -7.34 -3.87 36.54
N PRO A 876 -8.24 -4.39 37.39
CA PRO A 876 -9.63 -4.59 37.00
C PRO A 876 -10.23 -3.26 36.55
N LEU A 877 -10.96 -3.29 35.43
CA LEU A 877 -11.74 -2.16 34.93
C LEU A 877 -12.74 -1.77 36.03
N ARG A 878 -12.50 -0.66 36.74
CA ARG A 878 -13.47 -0.04 37.64
C ARG A 878 -14.37 0.90 36.87
#